data_AF-A0A2T2RJX0-F1
#
_entry.id   AF-A0A2T2RJX0-F1
#
_cell.length_a   1.000
_cell.length_b   1.000
_cell.length_c   1.000
_cell.angle_alpha   90.00
_cell.angle_beta   90.00
_cell.angle_gamma   90.00
#
_symmetry.space_group_name_H-M   'P 1'
#
loop_
_entity.id
_entity.type
_entity.pdbx_description
1 polymer ?
#
loop_
_entity_poly.entity_id
_entity_poly.type
_entity_poly.pdbx_seq_one_letter_code
_entity_poly.pdbx_strand_id
1 'polypeptide(L)'
;MLQQNFEQQQQLRQFYQFRNVDVDRYQVESDQGANKLRQVMLSARELNVRDLPEQTWENRHVAFTHGYGLVAADVNSATTSGDPRLVAQDMPMTGLSQLVIDNPRLYYGEQGLPYSIVGAARDEFDFPDAAGEQRQYRYDGTGGVPVGSWDNRLAFGLRFGQINFLLSDLITSESRVLFERGVRDRVERVAPFLQLDHDPYPVVTNEGENGRVKWIVDAYTTSNMMPYSQQVDLGRLTLAEQRELEAVQVGDQIQLRETVVQRPGIEGQANYLRNSVKVVVDAYTGKVELYVTDEYDPIINAWRRLFPDVFADIDDAPQRLQRHFRYPEDGFRVQSAMFERYHVRDAGAFYQGEDEWVIPRDAAFDLNQNQERSQSSRPLRPHYQLLRLPGQDSREFSLVQQFLPRQRPNLAGMLIARNDGENLGEMMAFSVPRGDQTLGPEQLLARLDREGPLANLIGVWNQSNADVVYGNTIIVPVGPSLVYAQPLFLQPDASAALPQLSVVALSDAEQLVWSTSLGGALRQLYGDAAADIQVGGLDPAVLREDLDIPEQLREDSGSDVTDPDGDGGGQDGTPAPQVGGEVMDLINQAASLLDQADQALAEGNLGEYQRLNREATQLLREVDSRFDGDGSGAGDGEPAEAGS
;
A
#
# COMPACT_ATOMS: atom_id res chain seq x y z
N MET A 1 -1.81 -6.86 -8.28
CA MET A 1 -2.94 -7.79 -8.04
C MET A 1 -4.24 -7.04 -7.82
N LEU A 2 -4.37 -6.26 -6.74
CA LEU A 2 -5.62 -5.56 -6.42
C LEU A 2 -6.11 -4.62 -7.54
N GLN A 3 -5.20 -3.95 -8.23
CA GLN A 3 -5.50 -3.16 -9.43
C GLN A 3 -6.27 -3.97 -10.49
N GLN A 4 -5.80 -5.18 -10.83
CA GLN A 4 -6.44 -6.03 -11.83
C GLN A 4 -7.83 -6.47 -11.36
N ASN A 5 -7.99 -6.69 -10.05
CA ASN A 5 -9.29 -6.98 -9.47
C ASN A 5 -10.26 -5.80 -9.61
N PHE A 6 -9.80 -4.58 -9.34
CA PHE A 6 -10.59 -3.37 -9.60
C PHE A 6 -10.89 -3.20 -11.09
N GLU A 7 -9.95 -3.46 -11.99
CA GLU A 7 -10.20 -3.43 -13.43
C GLU A 7 -11.31 -4.42 -13.83
N GLN A 8 -11.21 -5.69 -13.46
CA GLN A 8 -12.22 -6.68 -13.89
C GLN A 8 -13.60 -6.42 -13.30
N GLN A 9 -13.68 -6.06 -12.01
CA GLN A 9 -14.95 -5.92 -11.30
C GLN A 9 -15.59 -4.54 -11.47
N GLN A 10 -14.76 -3.49 -11.55
CA GLN A 10 -15.18 -2.11 -11.34
C GLN A 10 -14.81 -1.15 -12.49
N GLN A 11 -14.20 -1.64 -13.58
CA GLN A 11 -14.00 -0.85 -14.79
C GLN A 11 -15.33 -0.45 -15.42
N LEU A 12 -16.30 -1.38 -15.48
CA LEU A 12 -17.65 -1.26 -16.06
C LEU A 12 -17.71 -0.90 -17.57
N ARG A 13 -16.70 -0.21 -18.12
CA ARG A 13 -16.55 0.21 -19.51
C ARG A 13 -15.08 0.19 -19.92
N GLN A 14 -14.79 -0.30 -21.12
CA GLN A 14 -13.41 -0.50 -21.63
C GLN A 14 -12.54 0.76 -21.60
N PHE A 15 -13.14 1.95 -21.72
CA PHE A 15 -12.43 3.22 -21.67
C PHE A 15 -12.16 3.74 -20.25
N TYR A 16 -12.44 2.98 -19.20
CA TYR A 16 -11.96 3.28 -17.85
C TYR A 16 -10.78 2.38 -17.49
N GLN A 17 -9.86 2.88 -16.67
CA GLN A 17 -8.72 2.12 -16.18
C GLN A 17 -8.37 2.54 -14.75
N PHE A 18 -7.67 1.65 -14.04
CA PHE A 18 -7.06 1.93 -12.74
C PHE A 18 -5.54 1.88 -12.93
N ARG A 19 -4.79 2.87 -12.44
CA ARG A 19 -3.35 2.98 -12.73
C ARG A 19 -2.48 2.33 -11.66
N ASN A 20 -2.65 2.77 -10.43
CA ASN A 20 -1.98 2.26 -9.25
C ASN A 20 -3.05 1.92 -8.18
N VAL A 21 -2.60 1.44 -7.02
CA VAL A 21 -3.44 1.30 -5.83
C VAL A 21 -2.68 1.93 -4.68
N ASP A 22 -3.31 2.92 -4.08
CA ASP A 22 -2.81 3.65 -2.94
C ASP A 22 -3.34 3.09 -1.62
N VAL A 23 -2.57 3.28 -0.56
CA VAL A 23 -2.98 2.91 0.79
C VAL A 23 -3.22 4.18 1.61
N ASP A 24 -4.38 4.25 2.25
CA ASP A 24 -4.78 5.39 3.08
C ASP A 24 -5.67 4.93 4.24
N ARG A 25 -6.10 5.88 5.08
CA ARG A 25 -6.91 5.63 6.27
C ARG A 25 -8.16 6.50 6.32
N TYR A 26 -9.28 5.89 6.69
CA TYR A 26 -10.55 6.57 6.88
C TYR A 26 -11.14 6.19 8.23
N GLN A 27 -11.91 7.09 8.82
CA GLN A 27 -12.65 6.77 10.04
C GLN A 27 -13.93 6.04 9.66
N VAL A 28 -14.21 4.92 10.31
CA VAL A 28 -15.47 4.20 10.12
C VAL A 28 -16.25 4.24 11.43
N GLU A 29 -17.50 4.70 11.35
CA GLU A 29 -18.44 4.59 12.47
C GLU A 29 -18.66 3.10 12.77
N SER A 30 -18.33 2.66 13.99
CA SER A 30 -18.65 1.31 14.45
C SER A 30 -20.09 1.26 14.95
N ASP A 31 -20.75 0.10 14.83
CA ASP A 31 -22.07 -0.19 15.41
C ASP A 31 -22.16 0.09 16.93
N GLN A 32 -21.01 0.22 17.62
CA GLN A 32 -20.91 0.59 19.04
C GLN A 32 -20.67 2.09 19.29
N GLY A 33 -20.78 2.95 18.27
CA GLY A 33 -20.64 4.41 18.37
C GLY A 33 -19.20 4.93 18.48
N ALA A 34 -18.18 4.07 18.44
CA ALA A 34 -16.78 4.47 18.42
C ALA A 34 -16.25 4.55 16.98
N ASN A 35 -15.65 5.68 16.58
CA ASN A 35 -14.95 5.79 15.31
C ASN A 35 -13.67 4.94 15.36
N LYS A 36 -13.59 3.91 14.51
CA LYS A 36 -12.37 3.10 14.35
C LYS A 36 -11.65 3.54 13.08
N LEU A 37 -10.34 3.77 13.21
CA LEU A 37 -9.48 4.03 12.07
C LEU A 37 -9.34 2.73 11.26
N ARG A 38 -9.65 2.79 9.97
CA ARG A 38 -9.56 1.66 9.05
C ARG A 38 -8.62 2.02 7.90
N GLN A 39 -7.71 1.10 7.60
CA GLN A 39 -6.85 1.20 6.44
C GLN A 39 -7.60 0.69 5.22
N VAL A 40 -7.54 1.45 4.13
CA VAL A 40 -8.17 1.09 2.85
C VAL A 40 -7.13 1.16 1.75
N MET A 41 -7.31 0.32 0.75
CA MET A 41 -6.61 0.40 -0.53
C MET A 41 -7.56 1.01 -1.55
N LEU A 42 -7.15 2.10 -2.20
CA LEU A 42 -7.99 2.87 -3.11
C LEU A 42 -7.31 3.11 -4.46
N SER A 43 -8.11 3.30 -5.50
CA SER A 43 -7.62 3.63 -6.83
C SER A 43 -8.62 4.50 -7.57
N ALA A 44 -8.12 5.54 -8.22
CA ALA A 44 -8.92 6.42 -9.05
C ALA A 44 -9.29 5.72 -10.36
N ARG A 45 -10.55 5.85 -10.78
CA ARG A 45 -11.02 5.31 -12.05
C ARG A 45 -10.83 6.36 -13.14
N GLU A 46 -9.72 6.26 -13.85
CA GLU A 46 -9.32 7.23 -14.88
C GLU A 46 -9.79 6.85 -16.28
N LEU A 47 -9.87 7.83 -17.17
CA LEU A 47 -10.29 7.64 -18.56
C LEU A 47 -9.13 7.15 -19.44
N ASN A 48 -9.22 5.95 -20.01
CA ASN A 48 -8.33 5.51 -21.08
C ASN A 48 -8.81 5.98 -22.46
N VAL A 49 -8.19 7.04 -22.99
CA VAL A 49 -8.51 7.57 -24.33
C VAL A 49 -8.20 6.59 -25.48
N ARG A 50 -7.42 5.52 -25.24
CA ARG A 50 -7.07 4.52 -26.27
C ARG A 50 -8.19 3.52 -26.53
N ASP A 51 -8.96 3.22 -25.50
CA ASP A 51 -10.01 2.20 -25.53
C ASP A 51 -11.40 2.82 -25.73
N LEU A 52 -11.44 4.03 -26.29
CA LEU A 52 -12.68 4.67 -26.72
C LEU A 52 -13.30 3.87 -27.87
N PRO A 53 -14.64 3.76 -27.93
CA PRO A 53 -15.33 3.02 -28.99
C PRO A 53 -14.96 3.50 -30.41
N GLU A 54 -14.74 4.81 -30.56
CA GLU A 54 -14.34 5.45 -31.80
C GLU A 54 -13.32 6.55 -31.50
N GLN A 55 -12.23 6.59 -32.26
CA GLN A 55 -11.08 7.49 -32.05
C GLN A 55 -11.23 8.86 -32.75
N THR A 56 -12.47 9.35 -32.91
CA THR A 56 -12.73 10.65 -33.52
C THR A 56 -12.21 11.80 -32.64
N TRP A 57 -11.90 12.94 -33.25
CA TRP A 57 -11.49 14.14 -32.51
C TRP A 57 -12.55 14.54 -31.47
N GLU A 58 -13.82 14.48 -31.86
CA GLU A 58 -14.94 14.78 -30.97
C GLU A 58 -14.99 13.82 -29.78
N ASN A 59 -14.82 12.51 -29.98
CA ASN A 59 -14.83 11.57 -28.86
C ASN A 59 -13.64 11.78 -27.92
N ARG A 60 -12.44 11.98 -28.47
CA ARG A 60 -11.21 12.12 -27.69
C ARG A 60 -11.12 13.43 -26.91
N HIS A 61 -11.74 14.49 -27.44
CA HIS A 61 -11.55 15.84 -26.90
C HIS A 61 -12.82 16.51 -26.40
N VAL A 62 -14.03 16.04 -26.75
CA VAL A 62 -15.30 16.70 -26.38
C VAL A 62 -16.26 15.75 -25.65
N ALA A 63 -16.42 14.52 -26.12
CA ALA A 63 -17.40 13.59 -25.54
C ALA A 63 -16.87 12.84 -24.32
N PHE A 64 -15.66 12.29 -24.39
CA PHE A 64 -15.05 11.53 -23.29
C PHE A 64 -13.92 12.36 -22.70
N THR A 65 -14.23 13.05 -21.61
CA THR A 65 -13.37 14.10 -21.06
C THR A 65 -12.88 13.80 -19.67
N HIS A 66 -13.47 12.87 -18.91
CA HIS A 66 -13.13 12.64 -17.51
C HIS A 66 -13.25 11.15 -17.11
N GLY A 67 -12.51 10.79 -16.05
CA GLY A 67 -12.70 9.57 -15.27
C GLY A 67 -13.84 9.71 -14.27
N TYR A 68 -14.15 8.65 -13.51
CA TYR A 68 -15.29 8.63 -12.59
C TYR A 68 -14.98 7.97 -11.24
N GLY A 69 -14.71 8.80 -10.24
CA GLY A 69 -14.65 8.43 -8.84
C GLY A 69 -13.46 7.55 -8.50
N LEU A 70 -13.58 6.85 -7.39
CA LEU A 70 -12.59 5.86 -6.97
C LEU A 70 -13.26 4.56 -6.56
N VAL A 71 -12.45 3.51 -6.50
CA VAL A 71 -12.80 2.23 -5.90
C VAL A 71 -11.92 2.05 -4.69
N ALA A 72 -12.47 1.53 -3.60
CA ALA A 72 -11.71 1.23 -2.41
C ALA A 72 -12.08 -0.14 -1.85
N ALA A 73 -11.09 -0.83 -1.29
CA ALA A 73 -11.24 -2.09 -0.58
C ALA A 73 -10.63 -2.00 0.82
N ASP A 74 -11.16 -2.79 1.74
CA ASP A 74 -10.56 -2.96 3.07
C ASP A 74 -9.24 -3.75 2.97
N VAL A 75 -8.21 -3.36 3.70
CA VAL A 75 -6.88 -4.02 3.62
C VAL A 75 -6.85 -5.37 4.32
N ASN A 76 -7.67 -5.56 5.36
CA ASN A 76 -7.61 -6.72 6.24
C ASN A 76 -8.80 -7.68 6.09
N SER A 77 -9.63 -7.53 5.06
CA SER A 77 -10.77 -8.41 4.83
C SER A 77 -10.97 -8.77 3.37
N ALA A 78 -11.38 -10.02 3.16
CA ALA A 78 -11.77 -10.56 1.88
C ALA A 78 -13.18 -11.17 1.99
N THR A 79 -13.84 -11.36 0.86
CA THR A 79 -15.08 -12.12 0.76
C THR A 79 -14.79 -13.61 1.00
N THR A 80 -15.85 -14.41 1.15
CA THR A 80 -15.74 -15.88 1.24
C THR A 80 -15.11 -16.51 -0.01
N SER A 81 -15.18 -15.82 -1.15
CA SER A 81 -14.56 -16.21 -2.41
C SER A 81 -13.10 -15.75 -2.54
N GLY A 82 -12.54 -15.07 -1.54
CA GLY A 82 -11.17 -14.56 -1.58
C GLY A 82 -11.02 -13.23 -2.34
N ASP A 83 -12.12 -12.63 -2.79
CA ASP A 83 -12.10 -11.32 -3.44
C ASP A 83 -11.95 -10.19 -2.41
N PRO A 84 -11.37 -9.04 -2.78
CA PRO A 84 -11.30 -7.87 -1.90
C PRO A 84 -12.69 -7.41 -1.47
N ARG A 85 -12.85 -7.09 -0.18
CA ARG A 85 -14.10 -6.51 0.30
C ARG A 85 -14.16 -5.03 -0.08
N LEU A 86 -14.95 -4.70 -1.10
CA LEU A 86 -15.13 -3.33 -1.56
C LEU A 86 -15.89 -2.48 -0.52
N VAL A 87 -15.37 -1.29 -0.27
CA VAL A 87 -15.91 -0.28 0.64
C VAL A 87 -16.25 1.04 -0.07
N ALA A 88 -15.84 1.20 -1.32
CA ALA A 88 -16.37 2.17 -2.27
C ALA A 88 -16.35 1.55 -3.67
N GLN A 89 -17.47 1.59 -4.39
CA GLN A 89 -17.64 0.87 -5.66
C GLN A 89 -18.73 1.49 -6.55
N ASP A 90 -18.86 0.95 -7.76
CA ASP A 90 -19.90 1.18 -8.76
C ASP A 90 -19.93 2.59 -9.39
N MET A 91 -20.94 2.79 -10.24
CA MET A 91 -21.35 4.06 -10.85
C MET A 91 -22.88 4.14 -10.86
N PRO A 92 -23.51 5.09 -10.15
CA PRO A 92 -22.90 6.07 -9.24
C PRO A 92 -22.25 5.40 -8.02
N MET A 93 -21.32 6.12 -7.37
CA MET A 93 -20.55 5.55 -6.26
C MET A 93 -21.43 5.19 -5.06
N THR A 94 -21.21 4.00 -4.51
CA THR A 94 -21.83 3.52 -3.26
C THR A 94 -20.75 2.98 -2.32
N GLY A 95 -21.03 2.97 -1.01
CA GLY A 95 -20.10 2.46 0.00
C GLY A 95 -20.06 3.31 1.26
N LEU A 96 -18.88 3.40 1.88
CA LEU A 96 -18.65 4.21 3.08
C LEU A 96 -18.97 5.68 2.81
N SER A 97 -19.73 6.30 3.69
CA SER A 97 -20.15 7.70 3.57
C SER A 97 -18.98 8.69 3.45
N GLN A 98 -17.80 8.36 3.97
CA GLN A 98 -16.59 9.17 3.83
C GLN A 98 -15.92 9.05 2.45
N LEU A 99 -16.25 8.02 1.67
CA LEU A 99 -15.71 7.77 0.33
C LEU A 99 -16.72 8.06 -0.78
N VAL A 100 -18.02 8.15 -0.45
CA VAL A 100 -19.05 8.57 -1.39
C VAL A 100 -19.02 10.09 -1.54
N ILE A 101 -18.92 10.53 -2.79
CA ILE A 101 -18.73 11.92 -3.19
C ILE A 101 -19.83 12.41 -4.12
N ASP A 102 -20.20 13.68 -4.01
CA ASP A 102 -21.24 14.29 -4.83
C ASP A 102 -20.76 14.55 -6.26
N ASN A 103 -19.49 14.91 -6.42
CA ASN A 103 -18.87 15.12 -7.73
C ASN A 103 -17.67 14.18 -7.95
N PRO A 104 -17.91 12.99 -8.54
CA PRO A 104 -16.87 11.99 -8.78
C PRO A 104 -16.01 12.25 -10.02
N ARG A 105 -16.23 13.33 -10.77
CA ARG A 105 -15.63 13.49 -12.10
C ARG A 105 -14.15 13.86 -12.03
N LEU A 106 -13.32 13.06 -12.68
CA LEU A 106 -11.86 13.20 -12.67
C LEU A 106 -11.36 13.76 -14.01
N TYR A 107 -11.23 15.09 -14.09
CA TYR A 107 -10.64 15.75 -15.25
C TYR A 107 -9.11 15.76 -15.22
N TYR A 108 -8.51 15.65 -14.04
CA TYR A 108 -7.07 15.60 -13.82
C TYR A 108 -6.74 14.31 -13.07
N GLY A 109 -5.68 13.63 -13.48
CA GLY A 109 -5.30 12.31 -12.98
C GLY A 109 -3.86 11.97 -13.33
N GLU A 110 -3.42 10.78 -12.96
CA GLU A 110 -2.06 10.32 -13.20
C GLU A 110 -1.78 9.96 -14.66
N GLN A 111 -2.82 9.63 -15.45
CA GLN A 111 -2.64 9.19 -16.84
C GLN A 111 -2.03 10.26 -17.76
N GLY A 112 -2.11 11.54 -17.39
CA GLY A 112 -1.67 12.61 -18.27
C GLY A 112 -2.53 12.71 -19.51
N LEU A 113 -3.85 12.86 -19.33
CA LEU A 113 -4.79 12.89 -20.44
C LEU A 113 -4.49 14.01 -21.44
N PRO A 114 -4.74 13.78 -22.75
CA PRO A 114 -4.63 14.85 -23.73
C PRO A 114 -5.63 15.96 -23.42
N TYR A 115 -5.45 17.11 -24.08
CA TYR A 115 -6.35 18.24 -23.88
C TYR A 115 -7.81 17.84 -24.11
N SER A 116 -8.74 18.46 -23.38
CA SER A 116 -10.18 18.33 -23.61
C SER A 116 -10.83 19.70 -23.71
N ILE A 117 -11.95 19.76 -24.40
CA ILE A 117 -12.80 20.94 -24.54
C ILE A 117 -14.08 20.63 -23.77
N VAL A 118 -14.26 21.32 -22.66
CA VAL A 118 -15.38 21.14 -21.74
C VAL A 118 -16.32 22.34 -21.83
N GLY A 119 -17.58 22.18 -21.42
CA GLY A 119 -18.60 23.22 -21.65
C GLY A 119 -18.85 23.46 -23.14
N ALA A 120 -18.72 22.42 -23.95
CA ALA A 120 -19.01 22.45 -25.38
C ALA A 120 -20.52 22.43 -25.66
N ALA A 121 -20.91 22.59 -26.92
CA ALA A 121 -22.32 22.47 -27.35
C ALA A 121 -22.87 21.04 -27.12
N ARG A 122 -21.98 20.04 -27.19
CA ARG A 122 -22.27 18.65 -26.87
C ARG A 122 -21.95 18.39 -25.40
N ASP A 123 -22.84 17.67 -24.73
CA ASP A 123 -22.61 17.20 -23.37
C ASP A 123 -21.64 16.01 -23.34
N GLU A 124 -20.88 15.97 -22.27
CA GLU A 124 -19.86 14.98 -21.99
C GLU A 124 -20.53 13.68 -21.52
N PHE A 125 -19.94 12.55 -21.86
CA PHE A 125 -20.32 11.27 -21.27
C PHE A 125 -19.96 11.27 -19.78
N ASP A 126 -20.88 10.83 -18.92
CA ASP A 126 -20.68 10.78 -17.48
C ASP A 126 -20.57 9.32 -17.02
N PHE A 127 -21.70 8.63 -16.89
CA PHE A 127 -21.73 7.21 -16.55
C PHE A 127 -22.99 6.54 -17.14
N PRO A 128 -22.96 5.21 -17.36
CA PRO A 128 -24.16 4.47 -17.70
C PRO A 128 -24.97 4.20 -16.43
N ASP A 129 -26.27 4.47 -16.44
CA ASP A 129 -27.13 4.08 -15.32
C ASP A 129 -27.42 2.57 -15.33
N ALA A 130 -28.13 2.10 -14.29
CA ALA A 130 -28.49 0.69 -14.13
C ALA A 130 -29.41 0.15 -15.24
N ALA A 131 -30.11 1.03 -15.97
CA ALA A 131 -30.92 0.67 -17.14
C ALA A 131 -30.10 0.64 -18.44
N GLY A 132 -28.83 1.03 -18.38
CA GLY A 132 -27.92 1.14 -19.52
C GLY A 132 -28.06 2.46 -20.29
N GLU A 133 -28.86 3.40 -19.81
CA GLU A 133 -28.94 4.73 -20.40
C GLU A 133 -27.68 5.54 -20.08
N GLN A 134 -27.19 6.27 -21.08
CA GLN A 134 -25.99 7.07 -20.93
C GLN A 134 -26.34 8.39 -20.25
N ARG A 135 -25.89 8.59 -19.02
CA ARG A 135 -25.96 9.88 -18.36
C ARG A 135 -24.93 10.80 -18.97
N GLN A 136 -25.32 12.06 -19.07
CA GLN A 136 -24.52 13.12 -19.65
C GLN A 136 -24.27 14.19 -18.59
N TYR A 137 -23.15 14.87 -18.73
CA TYR A 137 -22.76 15.95 -17.86
C TYR A 137 -22.19 17.10 -18.69
N ARG A 138 -22.40 18.33 -18.22
CA ARG A 138 -21.76 19.51 -18.77
C ARG A 138 -20.91 20.12 -17.68
N TYR A 139 -19.62 20.24 -17.96
CA TYR A 139 -18.70 20.87 -17.02
C TYR A 139 -19.18 22.25 -16.58
N ASP A 140 -19.28 22.44 -15.26
CA ASP A 140 -19.68 23.68 -14.60
C ASP A 140 -18.53 24.30 -13.79
N GLY A 141 -17.34 23.68 -13.84
CA GLY A 141 -16.16 24.14 -13.13
C GLY A 141 -15.48 25.37 -13.73
N THR A 142 -14.56 25.92 -12.94
CA THR A 142 -13.75 27.09 -13.33
C THR A 142 -12.41 26.72 -13.96
N GLY A 143 -12.07 25.43 -14.01
CA GLY A 143 -10.80 24.92 -14.51
C GLY A 143 -10.57 25.18 -15.99
N GLY A 144 -9.29 25.20 -16.38
CA GLY A 144 -8.86 25.41 -17.76
C GLY A 144 -9.02 26.84 -18.28
N VAL A 145 -8.72 27.01 -19.57
CA VAL A 145 -8.64 28.32 -20.22
C VAL A 145 -9.82 28.52 -21.18
N PRO A 146 -10.57 29.64 -21.10
CA PRO A 146 -11.65 29.92 -22.05
C PRO A 146 -11.17 29.88 -23.50
N VAL A 147 -11.90 29.19 -24.37
CA VAL A 147 -11.58 29.08 -25.81
C VAL A 147 -12.68 29.65 -26.71
N GLY A 148 -13.66 30.33 -26.11
CA GLY A 148 -14.78 30.90 -26.85
C GLY A 148 -14.39 31.94 -27.90
N SER A 149 -13.35 32.75 -27.63
CA SER A 149 -12.88 33.80 -28.55
C SER A 149 -12.09 33.25 -29.73
N TRP A 150 -12.21 33.90 -30.89
CA TRP A 150 -11.50 33.51 -32.10
C TRP A 150 -9.97 33.49 -31.91
N ASP A 151 -9.44 34.44 -31.16
CA ASP A 151 -8.00 34.57 -30.87
C ASP A 151 -7.50 33.37 -30.06
N ASN A 152 -8.27 32.94 -29.05
CA ASN A 152 -7.93 31.78 -28.22
C ASN A 152 -8.05 30.48 -29.03
N ARG A 153 -9.08 30.37 -29.90
CA ARG A 153 -9.20 29.25 -30.83
C ARG A 153 -8.00 29.14 -31.77
N LEU A 154 -7.52 30.26 -32.30
CA LEU A 154 -6.32 30.29 -33.13
C LEU A 154 -5.07 29.90 -32.33
N ALA A 155 -4.89 30.44 -31.13
CA ALA A 155 -3.76 30.11 -30.27
C ALA A 155 -3.72 28.61 -29.91
N PHE A 156 -4.86 28.02 -29.53
CA PHE A 156 -4.95 26.59 -29.25
C PHE A 156 -4.83 25.73 -30.51
N GLY A 157 -5.40 26.17 -31.63
CA GLY A 157 -5.24 25.53 -32.93
C GLY A 157 -3.77 25.45 -33.34
N LEU A 158 -2.98 26.50 -33.09
CA LEU A 158 -1.53 26.51 -33.31
C LEU A 158 -0.78 25.65 -32.27
N ARG A 159 -1.10 25.78 -30.97
CA ARG A 159 -0.44 25.02 -29.89
C ARG A 159 -0.55 23.52 -30.09
N PHE A 160 -1.74 23.04 -30.44
CA PHE A 160 -2.02 21.61 -30.59
C PHE A 160 -1.94 21.12 -32.04
N GLY A 161 -1.74 22.02 -33.01
CA GLY A 161 -1.73 21.69 -34.43
C GLY A 161 -3.09 21.16 -34.92
N GLN A 162 -4.19 21.71 -34.42
CA GLN A 162 -5.55 21.16 -34.61
C GLN A 162 -6.50 22.18 -35.22
N ILE A 163 -6.89 21.97 -36.47
CA ILE A 163 -7.76 22.90 -37.21
C ILE A 163 -9.20 22.93 -36.66
N ASN A 164 -9.61 21.88 -35.96
CA ASN A 164 -10.95 21.76 -35.37
C ASN A 164 -11.24 22.86 -34.34
N PHE A 165 -10.21 23.46 -33.72
CA PHE A 165 -10.40 24.65 -32.88
C PHE A 165 -11.03 25.83 -33.63
N LEU A 166 -10.75 25.95 -34.94
CA LEU A 166 -11.23 27.05 -35.78
C LEU A 166 -12.54 26.72 -36.50
N LEU A 167 -12.75 25.44 -36.84
CA LEU A 167 -13.84 25.01 -37.72
C LEU A 167 -15.00 24.31 -37.01
N SER A 168 -14.80 23.80 -35.80
CA SER A 168 -15.85 23.07 -35.08
C SER A 168 -16.90 24.02 -34.51
N ASP A 169 -18.17 23.69 -34.75
CA ASP A 169 -19.35 24.31 -34.17
C ASP A 169 -19.61 23.87 -32.72
N LEU A 170 -18.93 22.81 -32.25
CA LEU A 170 -19.02 22.34 -30.87
C LEU A 170 -18.42 23.32 -29.87
N ILE A 171 -17.46 24.15 -30.30
CA ILE A 171 -16.81 25.14 -29.44
C ILE A 171 -17.71 26.37 -29.34
N THR A 172 -18.16 26.69 -28.13
CA THR A 172 -19.06 27.83 -27.83
C THR A 172 -18.32 28.92 -27.06
N SER A 173 -18.99 30.03 -26.72
CA SER A 173 -18.43 31.08 -25.87
C SER A 173 -18.07 30.60 -24.47
N GLU A 174 -18.79 29.58 -23.96
CA GLU A 174 -18.62 29.02 -22.62
C GLU A 174 -17.55 27.93 -22.55
N SER A 175 -17.08 27.46 -23.71
CA SER A 175 -16.14 26.34 -23.78
C SER A 175 -14.78 26.70 -23.21
N ARG A 176 -14.18 25.72 -22.52
CA ARG A 176 -12.86 25.82 -21.90
C ARG A 176 -11.98 24.67 -22.35
N VAL A 177 -10.69 24.93 -22.49
CA VAL A 177 -9.69 23.92 -22.79
C VAL A 177 -8.99 23.53 -21.49
N LEU A 178 -9.10 22.25 -21.13
CA LEU A 178 -8.29 21.63 -20.09
C LEU A 178 -7.05 21.01 -20.74
N PHE A 179 -5.87 21.30 -20.23
CA PHE A 179 -4.59 20.76 -20.71
C PHE A 179 -3.57 20.73 -19.56
N GLU A 180 -2.45 20.03 -19.75
CA GLU A 180 -1.56 19.61 -18.64
C GLU A 180 -2.38 18.94 -17.55
N ARG A 181 -3.03 17.84 -17.94
CA ARG A 181 -4.00 17.13 -17.10
C ARG A 181 -3.38 16.05 -16.23
N GLY A 182 -2.10 15.74 -16.48
CA GLY A 182 -1.27 14.91 -15.61
C GLY A 182 -0.99 15.65 -14.32
N VAL A 183 -1.30 15.03 -13.18
CA VAL A 183 -1.14 15.64 -11.85
C VAL A 183 0.32 16.07 -11.65
N ARG A 184 1.28 15.16 -11.83
CA ARG A 184 2.72 15.42 -11.65
C ARG A 184 3.24 16.47 -12.64
N ASP A 185 2.96 16.27 -13.93
CA ASP A 185 3.27 17.21 -15.01
C ASP A 185 2.84 18.64 -14.72
N ARG A 186 1.63 18.79 -14.19
CA ARG A 186 1.03 20.07 -13.85
C ARG A 186 1.73 20.72 -12.68
N VAL A 187 2.04 19.96 -11.63
CA VAL A 187 2.76 20.45 -10.46
C VAL A 187 4.17 20.91 -10.86
N GLU A 188 4.90 20.13 -11.67
CA GLU A 188 6.24 20.52 -12.17
C GLU A 188 6.21 21.84 -12.94
N ARG A 189 5.12 22.14 -13.67
CA ARG A 189 4.95 23.40 -14.39
C ARG A 189 4.62 24.58 -13.46
N VAL A 190 3.95 24.33 -12.34
CA VAL A 190 3.62 25.36 -11.33
C VAL A 190 4.81 25.67 -10.44
N ALA A 191 5.55 24.65 -10.02
CA ALA A 191 6.69 24.77 -9.11
C ALA A 191 7.90 23.95 -9.61
N PRO A 192 8.56 24.38 -10.71
CA PRO A 192 9.67 23.64 -11.34
C PRO A 192 10.95 23.56 -10.49
N PHE A 193 10.99 24.28 -9.37
CA PHE A 193 12.10 24.31 -8.43
C PHE A 193 11.95 23.27 -7.31
N LEU A 194 10.83 22.55 -7.24
CA LEU A 194 10.62 21.41 -6.34
C LEU A 194 10.80 20.12 -7.12
N GLN A 195 11.37 19.11 -6.47
CA GLN A 195 11.33 17.74 -6.98
C GLN A 195 10.08 17.04 -6.44
N LEU A 196 9.48 16.13 -7.19
CA LEU A 196 8.21 15.49 -6.82
C LEU A 196 8.41 14.01 -6.55
N ASP A 197 7.67 13.48 -5.59
CA ASP A 197 7.58 12.04 -5.38
C ASP A 197 7.06 11.33 -6.63
N HIS A 198 7.38 10.04 -6.75
CA HIS A 198 6.98 9.22 -7.89
C HIS A 198 5.48 8.89 -7.90
N ASP A 199 4.80 8.89 -6.74
CA ASP A 199 3.44 8.35 -6.58
C ASP A 199 2.45 9.38 -5.99
N PRO A 200 1.74 10.15 -6.85
CA PRO A 200 0.56 10.91 -6.45
C PRO A 200 -0.54 10.00 -5.93
N TYR A 201 -1.21 10.40 -4.85
CA TYR A 201 -2.27 9.58 -4.26
C TYR A 201 -3.61 10.29 -4.17
N PRO A 202 -4.74 9.64 -4.52
CA PRO A 202 -6.06 10.25 -4.46
C PRO A 202 -6.64 10.16 -3.06
N VAL A 203 -7.30 11.24 -2.63
CA VAL A 203 -8.01 11.32 -1.35
C VAL A 203 -9.40 11.88 -1.57
N VAL A 204 -10.34 11.43 -0.75
CA VAL A 204 -11.70 11.96 -0.75
C VAL A 204 -11.83 13.00 0.34
N THR A 205 -12.14 14.23 -0.06
CA THR A 205 -12.49 15.30 0.87
C THR A 205 -13.96 15.65 0.74
N ASN A 206 -14.76 15.31 1.75
CA ASN A 206 -16.17 15.71 1.85
C ASN A 206 -16.32 17.09 2.49
N GLU A 207 -15.58 18.09 2.01
CA GLU A 207 -15.61 19.43 2.58
C GLU A 207 -16.56 20.35 1.81
N GLY A 208 -17.54 20.92 2.52
CA GLY A 208 -18.65 21.66 1.92
C GLY A 208 -19.77 20.77 1.40
N GLU A 209 -20.67 21.33 0.59
CA GLU A 209 -21.81 20.61 -0.02
C GLU A 209 -21.46 19.79 -1.27
N ASN A 210 -20.17 19.58 -1.59
CA ASN A 210 -19.77 18.78 -2.76
C ASN A 210 -18.47 18.01 -2.50
N GLY A 211 -18.56 16.76 -2.04
CA GLY A 211 -17.40 15.87 -1.94
C GLY A 211 -16.69 15.72 -3.29
N ARG A 212 -15.34 15.74 -3.29
CA ARG A 212 -14.48 15.63 -4.48
C ARG A 212 -13.25 14.78 -4.20
N VAL A 213 -12.68 14.23 -5.28
CA VAL A 213 -11.34 13.65 -5.26
C VAL A 213 -10.31 14.76 -5.41
N LYS A 214 -9.30 14.74 -4.53
CA LYS A 214 -8.08 15.55 -4.65
C LYS A 214 -6.89 14.62 -4.74
N TRP A 215 -5.90 14.98 -5.53
CA TRP A 215 -4.62 14.30 -5.56
C TRP A 215 -3.65 15.01 -4.63
N ILE A 216 -2.88 14.25 -3.85
CA ILE A 216 -1.77 14.78 -3.08
C ILE A 216 -0.48 14.31 -3.74
N VAL A 217 0.46 15.23 -3.93
CA VAL A 217 1.81 14.97 -4.42
C VAL A 217 2.78 15.52 -3.40
N ASP A 218 3.70 14.66 -2.98
CA ASP A 218 4.79 15.04 -2.12
C ASP A 218 5.88 15.77 -2.90
N ALA A 219 6.36 16.88 -2.35
CA ALA A 219 7.35 17.71 -2.99
C ALA A 219 8.53 18.01 -2.06
N TYR A 220 9.70 18.09 -2.66
CA TYR A 220 10.98 18.11 -1.97
C TYR A 220 11.81 19.32 -2.38
N THR A 221 12.48 19.90 -1.39
CA THR A 221 13.65 20.74 -1.64
C THR A 221 14.90 19.87 -1.60
N THR A 222 15.81 20.12 -2.55
CA THR A 222 17.06 19.37 -2.69
C THR A 222 18.24 20.31 -2.89
N SER A 223 19.41 19.92 -2.42
CA SER A 223 20.66 20.62 -2.70
C SER A 223 21.83 19.63 -2.65
N ASN A 224 22.86 19.90 -3.46
CA ASN A 224 24.13 19.18 -3.45
C ASN A 224 25.26 20.02 -2.82
N MET A 225 24.93 21.17 -2.23
CA MET A 225 25.87 22.16 -1.71
C MET A 225 25.92 22.20 -0.18
N MET A 226 25.27 21.27 0.52
CA MET A 226 25.33 21.25 1.97
C MET A 226 26.74 20.81 2.42
N PRO A 227 27.47 21.63 3.20
CA PRO A 227 28.83 21.31 3.59
C PRO A 227 28.85 20.15 4.58
N TYR A 228 29.92 19.36 4.56
CA TYR A 228 30.14 18.22 5.47
C TYR A 228 29.06 17.11 5.43
N SER A 229 28.23 17.06 4.38
CA SER A 229 27.27 15.97 4.19
C SER A 229 27.60 15.09 2.97
N GLN A 230 27.29 13.80 3.09
CA GLN A 230 27.51 12.82 2.03
C GLN A 230 26.51 13.04 0.88
N GLN A 231 27.04 13.09 -0.34
CA GLN A 231 26.21 13.08 -1.56
C GLN A 231 25.72 11.67 -1.88
N VAL A 232 24.48 11.58 -2.32
CA VAL A 232 23.84 10.35 -2.80
C VAL A 232 23.19 10.58 -4.16
N ASP A 233 23.09 9.50 -4.94
CA ASP A 233 22.32 9.46 -6.17
C ASP A 233 20.85 9.21 -5.83
N LEU A 234 20.04 10.27 -5.87
CA LEU A 234 18.61 10.20 -5.56
C LEU A 234 17.86 9.37 -6.59
N GLY A 235 18.24 9.49 -7.87
CA GLY A 235 17.60 8.76 -8.96
C GLY A 235 17.67 7.25 -8.73
N ARG A 236 18.86 6.74 -8.41
CA ARG A 236 19.05 5.31 -8.13
C ARG A 236 18.25 4.82 -6.93
N LEU A 237 18.20 5.61 -5.85
CA LEU A 237 17.53 5.23 -4.60
C LEU A 237 16.00 5.29 -4.71
N THR A 238 15.47 6.14 -5.58
CA THR A 238 14.03 6.40 -5.74
C THR A 238 13.43 5.76 -6.99
N LEU A 239 14.17 4.88 -7.69
CA LEU A 239 13.64 4.13 -8.84
C LEU A 239 12.34 3.40 -8.50
N ALA A 240 11.26 3.76 -9.19
CA ALA A 240 9.95 3.14 -9.07
C ALA A 240 9.46 2.64 -10.43
N GLU A 241 8.59 1.64 -10.41
CA GLU A 241 7.95 1.16 -11.63
C GLU A 241 6.77 2.08 -11.94
N GLN A 242 6.81 2.72 -13.11
CA GLN A 242 5.77 3.63 -13.58
C GLN A 242 5.22 3.14 -14.92
N ARG A 243 3.93 3.39 -15.16
CA ARG A 243 3.28 3.09 -16.42
C ARG A 243 3.23 4.32 -17.29
N GLU A 244 3.77 4.25 -18.50
CA GLU A 244 3.79 5.39 -19.41
C GLU A 244 3.18 5.06 -20.76
N LEU A 245 2.56 6.06 -21.37
CA LEU A 245 2.08 6.00 -22.74
C LEU A 245 3.21 6.42 -23.67
N GLU A 246 3.78 5.45 -24.37
CA GLU A 246 4.78 5.70 -25.41
C GLU A 246 4.09 5.74 -26.78
N ALA A 247 4.36 6.81 -27.55
CA ALA A 247 3.93 6.90 -28.94
C ALA A 247 4.81 6.01 -29.82
N VAL A 248 4.30 4.83 -30.18
CA VAL A 248 4.96 3.86 -31.04
C VAL A 248 4.45 4.01 -32.46
N GLN A 249 5.37 4.24 -33.40
CA GLN A 249 5.03 4.25 -34.82
C GLN A 249 4.89 2.81 -35.33
N VAL A 250 3.68 2.43 -35.73
CA VAL A 250 3.35 1.13 -36.31
C VAL A 250 2.93 1.36 -37.77
N GLY A 251 3.89 1.22 -38.68
CA GLY A 251 3.71 1.63 -40.08
C GLY A 251 3.56 3.15 -40.23
N ASP A 252 2.50 3.60 -40.89
CA ASP A 252 2.18 5.02 -41.08
C ASP A 252 1.29 5.61 -39.96
N GLN A 253 0.95 4.81 -38.93
CA GLN A 253 0.13 5.25 -37.81
C GLN A 253 0.94 5.35 -36.52
N ILE A 254 0.68 6.40 -35.74
CA ILE A 254 1.18 6.52 -34.36
C ILE A 254 0.15 5.86 -33.44
N GLN A 255 0.55 4.81 -32.74
CA GLN A 255 -0.25 4.14 -31.73
C GLN A 255 0.36 4.38 -30.35
N LEU A 256 -0.48 4.57 -29.33
CA LEU A 256 0.00 4.72 -27.96
C LEU A 256 0.09 3.33 -27.31
N ARG A 257 1.30 2.88 -26.98
CA ARG A 257 1.54 1.65 -26.25
C ARG A 257 1.85 1.98 -24.79
N GLU A 258 1.24 1.24 -23.87
CA GLU A 258 1.62 1.33 -22.47
C GLU A 258 2.82 0.44 -22.20
N THR A 259 3.82 1.01 -21.54
CA THR A 259 5.03 0.31 -21.14
C THR A 259 5.28 0.55 -19.66
N VAL A 260 5.81 -0.46 -18.98
CA VAL A 260 6.30 -0.32 -17.60
C VAL A 260 7.75 0.12 -17.69
N VAL A 261 8.02 1.35 -17.27
CA VAL A 261 9.37 1.91 -17.18
C VAL A 261 9.79 1.99 -15.72
N GLN A 262 11.10 1.96 -15.48
CA GLN A 262 11.63 2.38 -14.18
C GLN A 262 12.03 3.85 -14.28
N ARG A 263 11.36 4.69 -13.49
CA ARG A 263 11.69 6.11 -13.37
C ARG A 263 11.84 6.50 -11.91
N PRO A 264 12.82 7.35 -11.59
CA PRO A 264 12.92 7.91 -10.25
C PRO A 264 11.81 8.93 -10.00
N GLY A 265 11.33 9.01 -8.76
CA GLY A 265 10.58 10.18 -8.33
C GLY A 265 11.50 11.39 -8.24
N ILE A 266 12.66 11.23 -7.60
CA ILE A 266 13.60 12.33 -7.34
C ILE A 266 14.89 12.10 -8.12
N GLU A 267 15.32 13.09 -8.89
CA GLU A 267 16.46 13.00 -9.80
C GLU A 267 17.72 13.69 -9.28
N GLY A 268 18.86 13.27 -9.84
CA GLY A 268 20.15 13.89 -9.63
C GLY A 268 20.87 13.46 -8.35
N GLN A 269 21.94 14.18 -8.03
CA GLN A 269 22.71 13.97 -6.80
C GLN A 269 22.37 15.06 -5.78
N ALA A 270 22.21 14.68 -4.52
CA ALA A 270 21.99 15.61 -3.42
C ALA A 270 22.68 15.15 -2.15
N ASN A 271 22.93 16.10 -1.26
CA ASN A 271 23.36 15.88 0.12
C ASN A 271 22.51 16.68 1.12
N TYR A 272 21.33 17.11 0.65
CA TYR A 272 20.26 17.76 1.38
C TYR A 272 18.94 17.38 0.71
N LEU A 273 17.97 16.92 1.49
CA LEU A 273 16.63 16.54 1.05
C LEU A 273 15.65 16.83 2.20
N ARG A 274 14.57 17.56 1.92
CA ARG A 274 13.46 17.79 2.85
C ARG A 274 12.13 17.64 2.13
N ASN A 275 11.17 16.96 2.74
CA ASN A 275 9.78 16.94 2.29
C ASN A 275 9.08 18.20 2.81
N SER A 276 9.29 19.30 2.09
CA SER A 276 8.94 20.63 2.58
C SER A 276 7.55 21.08 2.18
N VAL A 277 6.93 20.41 1.20
CA VAL A 277 5.65 20.84 0.63
C VAL A 277 4.76 19.64 0.34
N LYS A 278 3.48 19.72 0.74
CA LYS A 278 2.40 18.89 0.20
C LYS A 278 1.69 19.67 -0.88
N VAL A 279 1.64 19.13 -2.08
CA VAL A 279 0.93 19.74 -3.20
C VAL A 279 -0.42 19.05 -3.37
N VAL A 280 -1.49 19.83 -3.46
CA VAL A 280 -2.84 19.31 -3.61
C VAL A 280 -3.41 19.76 -4.94
N VAL A 281 -3.89 18.81 -5.74
CA VAL A 281 -4.49 19.04 -7.06
C VAL A 281 -5.93 18.60 -7.04
N ASP A 282 -6.87 19.53 -7.18
CA ASP A 282 -8.30 19.21 -7.30
C ASP A 282 -8.55 18.47 -8.63
N ALA A 283 -9.05 17.23 -8.56
CA ALA A 283 -9.20 16.38 -9.75
C ALA A 283 -10.24 16.90 -10.75
N TYR A 284 -11.13 17.81 -10.32
CA TYR A 284 -12.20 18.36 -11.15
C TYR A 284 -11.80 19.68 -11.84
N THR A 285 -11.08 20.56 -11.15
CA THR A 285 -10.69 21.89 -11.64
C THR A 285 -9.23 21.98 -12.09
N GLY A 286 -8.37 21.11 -11.56
CA GLY A 286 -6.92 21.20 -11.71
C GLY A 286 -6.32 22.37 -10.93
N LYS A 287 -7.01 22.92 -9.93
CA LYS A 287 -6.40 23.91 -9.03
C LYS A 287 -5.25 23.24 -8.27
N VAL A 288 -4.08 23.87 -8.26
CA VAL A 288 -2.89 23.41 -7.53
C VAL A 288 -2.71 24.30 -6.31
N GLU A 289 -2.59 23.71 -5.14
CA GLU A 289 -2.35 24.39 -3.86
C GLU A 289 -1.09 23.78 -3.23
N LEU A 290 -0.15 24.62 -2.79
CA LEU A 290 1.12 24.17 -2.20
C LEU A 290 1.12 24.54 -0.72
N TYR A 291 1.09 23.53 0.14
CA TYR A 291 1.11 23.69 1.60
C TYR A 291 2.50 23.38 2.14
N VAL A 292 3.12 24.33 2.83
CA VAL A 292 4.46 24.16 3.40
C VAL A 292 4.38 23.37 4.70
N THR A 293 5.06 22.23 4.76
CA THR A 293 5.03 21.32 5.92
C THR A 293 6.28 21.34 6.77
N ASP A 294 7.42 21.76 6.22
CA ASP A 294 8.66 21.98 6.98
C ASP A 294 8.96 23.49 7.03
N GLU A 295 8.46 24.18 8.05
CA GLU A 295 8.68 25.61 8.24
C GLU A 295 10.16 25.95 8.56
N TYR A 296 10.96 24.95 8.94
CA TYR A 296 12.36 25.13 9.29
C TYR A 296 13.30 24.93 8.09
N ASP A 297 12.79 24.48 6.94
CA ASP A 297 13.60 24.34 5.73
C ASP A 297 14.02 25.72 5.18
N PRO A 298 15.32 26.06 5.16
CA PRO A 298 15.80 27.34 4.65
C PRO A 298 15.58 27.51 3.13
N ILE A 299 15.56 26.42 2.36
CA ILE A 299 15.37 26.46 0.90
C ILE A 299 13.92 26.83 0.57
N ILE A 300 12.94 26.15 1.18
CA ILE A 300 11.54 26.50 0.93
C ILE A 300 11.24 27.92 1.39
N ASN A 301 11.81 28.36 2.52
CA ASN A 301 11.64 29.71 3.02
C ASN A 301 12.21 30.78 2.09
N ALA A 302 13.29 30.47 1.35
CA ALA A 302 13.80 31.37 0.31
C ALA A 302 12.79 31.49 -0.86
N TRP A 303 12.19 30.38 -1.29
CA TRP A 303 11.16 30.37 -2.34
C TRP A 303 9.88 31.08 -1.89
N ARG A 304 9.43 30.90 -0.64
CA ARG A 304 8.27 31.62 -0.06
C ARG A 304 8.47 33.13 -0.10
N ARG A 305 9.68 33.62 0.16
CA ARG A 305 10.00 35.06 0.08
C ARG A 305 9.96 35.60 -1.35
N LEU A 306 10.34 34.78 -2.33
CA LEU A 306 10.34 35.17 -3.74
C LEU A 306 8.95 35.10 -4.37
N PHE A 307 8.13 34.13 -3.94
CA PHE A 307 6.80 33.83 -4.47
C PHE A 307 5.75 33.69 -3.35
N PRO A 308 5.40 34.78 -2.65
CA PRO A 308 4.54 34.72 -1.46
C PRO A 308 3.14 34.19 -1.74
N ASP A 309 2.59 34.43 -2.93
CA ASP A 309 1.23 34.02 -3.30
C ASP A 309 1.13 32.54 -3.78
N VAL A 310 2.27 31.84 -3.90
CA VAL A 310 2.31 30.45 -4.39
C VAL A 310 2.13 29.44 -3.27
N PHE A 311 2.51 29.79 -2.03
CA PHE A 311 2.53 28.87 -0.89
C PHE A 311 1.52 29.28 0.16
N ALA A 312 0.82 28.31 0.72
CA ALA A 312 -0.02 28.42 1.91
C ALA A 312 0.66 27.70 3.09
N ASP A 313 0.27 28.06 4.31
CA ASP A 313 0.70 27.35 5.51
C ASP A 313 -0.06 26.03 5.64
N ILE A 314 0.55 25.02 6.28
CA ILE A 314 -0.12 23.72 6.48
C ILE A 314 -1.45 23.87 7.23
N ASP A 315 -1.52 24.83 8.15
CA ASP A 315 -2.71 25.13 8.94
C ASP A 315 -3.86 25.73 8.11
N ASP A 316 -3.57 26.30 6.94
CA ASP A 316 -4.59 26.74 5.99
C ASP A 316 -5.23 25.56 5.24
N ALA A 317 -4.55 24.40 5.20
CA ALA A 317 -5.11 23.19 4.62
C ALA A 317 -6.30 22.74 5.47
N PRO A 318 -7.45 22.40 4.88
CA PRO A 318 -8.58 21.96 5.66
C PRO A 318 -8.32 20.69 6.48
N GLN A 319 -8.92 20.59 7.68
CA GLN A 319 -8.59 19.53 8.64
C GLN A 319 -8.83 18.11 8.11
N ARG A 320 -9.85 17.89 7.25
CA ARG A 320 -10.06 16.55 6.67
C ARG A 320 -8.95 16.21 5.70
N LEU A 321 -8.50 17.18 4.91
CA LEU A 321 -7.37 17.02 3.99
C LEU A 321 -6.05 16.75 4.73
N GLN A 322 -5.77 17.48 5.82
CA GLN A 322 -4.55 17.27 6.61
C GLN A 322 -4.44 15.85 7.18
N ARG A 323 -5.56 15.20 7.52
CA ARG A 323 -5.57 13.80 8.01
C ARG A 323 -5.08 12.80 6.97
N HIS A 324 -5.04 13.17 5.70
CA HIS A 324 -4.51 12.33 4.64
C HIS A 324 -3.07 12.69 4.24
N PHE A 325 -2.45 13.69 4.86
CA PHE A 325 -1.02 13.91 4.70
C PHE A 325 -0.27 12.71 5.30
N ARG A 326 0.66 12.18 4.53
CA ARG A 326 1.52 11.04 4.89
C ARG A 326 2.97 11.39 4.60
N TYR A 327 3.90 10.74 5.30
CA TYR A 327 5.32 10.85 5.06
C TYR A 327 5.67 10.10 3.77
N PRO A 328 6.45 10.69 2.85
CA PRO A 328 6.51 10.18 1.49
C PRO A 328 7.53 9.06 1.31
N GLU A 329 7.27 8.20 0.33
CA GLU A 329 8.06 6.98 0.11
C GLU A 329 9.47 7.28 -0.39
N ASP A 330 9.64 8.18 -1.37
CA ASP A 330 10.98 8.39 -1.96
C ASP A 330 11.95 9.07 -0.98
N GLY A 331 11.46 10.06 -0.22
CA GLY A 331 12.21 10.66 0.87
C GLY A 331 12.62 9.64 1.92
N PHE A 332 11.68 8.78 2.32
CA PHE A 332 11.92 7.74 3.31
C PHE A 332 12.87 6.65 2.81
N ARG A 333 12.84 6.30 1.52
CA ARG A 333 13.80 5.38 0.89
C ARG A 333 15.22 5.94 0.92
N VAL A 334 15.38 7.24 0.62
CA VAL A 334 16.69 7.90 0.71
C VAL A 334 17.18 7.90 2.15
N GLN A 335 16.33 8.25 3.12
CA GLN A 335 16.69 8.25 4.54
C GLN A 335 17.02 6.85 5.05
N SER A 336 16.25 5.84 4.66
CA SER A 336 16.48 4.44 5.02
C SER A 336 17.82 3.93 4.49
N ALA A 337 18.16 4.27 3.23
CA ALA A 337 19.45 3.92 2.65
C ALA A 337 20.63 4.62 3.36
N MET A 338 20.43 5.84 3.88
CA MET A 338 21.43 6.48 4.74
C MET A 338 21.50 5.80 6.11
N PHE A 339 20.35 5.42 6.65
CA PHE A 339 20.23 4.82 7.97
C PHE A 339 20.96 3.47 8.09
N GLU A 340 21.11 2.72 6.99
CA GLU A 340 21.96 1.51 6.91
C GLU A 340 23.31 1.67 7.61
N ARG A 341 23.94 2.85 7.49
CA ARG A 341 25.26 3.16 8.06
C ARG A 341 25.23 4.19 9.18
N TYR A 342 24.39 5.21 9.07
CA TYR A 342 24.41 6.36 9.97
C TYR A 342 23.71 6.12 11.32
N HIS A 343 23.05 4.98 11.52
CA HIS A 343 22.55 4.58 12.83
C HIS A 343 23.67 4.19 13.80
N VAL A 344 24.84 3.77 13.29
CA VAL A 344 26.01 3.39 14.10
C VAL A 344 26.68 4.63 14.67
N ARG A 345 26.53 4.85 15.99
CA ARG A 345 27.07 6.03 16.69
C ARG A 345 28.52 5.87 17.16
N ASP A 346 28.99 4.64 17.38
CA ASP A 346 30.38 4.39 17.75
C ASP A 346 31.31 4.60 16.56
N ALA A 347 32.31 5.48 16.72
CA ALA A 347 33.20 5.86 15.64
C ALA A 347 34.10 4.70 15.17
N GLY A 348 34.49 3.80 16.09
CA GLY A 348 35.31 2.63 15.78
C GLY A 348 34.54 1.60 14.96
N ALA A 349 33.30 1.29 15.38
CA ALA A 349 32.39 0.40 14.67
C ALA A 349 32.02 0.98 13.29
N PHE A 350 31.67 2.27 13.23
CA PHE A 350 31.34 2.96 11.99
C PHE A 350 32.49 2.91 10.97
N TYR A 351 33.74 3.15 11.42
CA TYR A 351 34.90 3.11 10.53
C TYR A 351 35.22 1.69 10.03
N GLN A 352 34.96 0.68 10.85
CA GLN A 352 35.17 -0.72 10.50
C GLN A 352 34.01 -1.32 9.68
N GLY A 353 32.87 -0.64 9.61
CA GLY A 353 31.63 -1.17 9.03
C GLY A 353 31.04 -2.30 9.88
N GLU A 354 31.33 -2.31 11.17
CA GLU A 354 30.68 -3.20 12.14
C GLU A 354 29.26 -2.69 12.41
N ASP A 355 28.36 -3.63 12.72
CA ASP A 355 26.94 -3.36 12.99
C ASP A 355 26.17 -2.65 11.85
N GLU A 356 26.70 -2.57 10.64
CA GLU A 356 26.00 -2.04 9.46
C GLU A 356 24.74 -2.88 9.15
N TRP A 357 23.65 -2.18 8.88
CA TRP A 357 22.38 -2.74 8.48
C TRP A 357 22.23 -2.68 6.97
N VAL A 358 21.37 -3.53 6.41
CA VAL A 358 21.02 -3.54 4.99
C VAL A 358 19.50 -3.65 4.85
N ILE A 359 18.96 -2.98 3.85
CA ILE A 359 17.58 -3.21 3.43
C ILE A 359 17.50 -4.62 2.80
N PRO A 360 16.59 -5.50 3.26
CA PRO A 360 16.44 -6.84 2.70
C PRO A 360 15.98 -6.80 1.24
N ARG A 361 16.12 -7.92 0.52
CA ARG A 361 15.51 -8.03 -0.81
C ARG A 361 14.01 -8.24 -0.66
N ASP A 362 13.27 -7.82 -1.68
CA ASP A 362 11.83 -8.10 -1.79
C ASP A 362 11.63 -9.53 -2.32
N ALA A 363 11.80 -10.51 -1.44
CA ALA A 363 11.71 -11.93 -1.82
C ALA A 363 10.31 -12.32 -2.35
N ALA A 364 9.23 -11.68 -1.88
CA ALA A 364 7.89 -11.90 -2.43
C ALA A 364 7.80 -11.43 -3.88
N PHE A 365 8.35 -10.25 -4.20
CA PHE A 365 8.47 -9.78 -5.58
C PHE A 365 9.33 -10.71 -6.45
N ASP A 366 10.47 -11.16 -5.93
CA ASP A 366 11.38 -12.06 -6.63
C ASP A 366 10.69 -13.40 -6.96
N LEU A 367 9.87 -13.95 -6.05
CA LEU A 367 9.08 -15.17 -6.26
C LEU A 367 7.95 -14.99 -7.28
N ASN A 368 7.34 -13.81 -7.34
CA ASN A 368 6.26 -13.50 -8.28
C ASN A 368 6.73 -13.27 -9.72
N GLN A 369 8.04 -13.08 -9.94
CA GLN A 369 8.62 -12.94 -11.28
C GLN A 369 8.88 -14.34 -11.86
N ASN A 370 7.96 -14.83 -12.68
CA ASN A 370 8.13 -16.11 -13.40
C ASN A 370 9.54 -16.22 -14.02
N GLN A 371 10.13 -17.43 -13.96
CA GLN A 371 11.53 -17.77 -14.27
C GLN A 371 12.06 -17.30 -15.65
N GLU A 372 11.22 -16.76 -16.53
CA GLU A 372 11.57 -16.24 -17.85
C GLU A 372 12.10 -14.79 -17.85
N ARG A 373 11.81 -13.98 -16.81
CA ARG A 373 12.45 -12.68 -16.62
C ARG A 373 13.68 -12.85 -15.74
N SER A 374 14.83 -13.07 -16.38
CA SER A 374 16.12 -13.14 -15.71
C SER A 374 16.33 -11.97 -14.73
N GLN A 375 16.49 -12.28 -13.43
CA GLN A 375 17.20 -11.47 -12.42
C GLN A 375 16.65 -10.08 -12.05
N SER A 376 15.34 -9.83 -12.12
CA SER A 376 14.77 -8.62 -11.51
C SER A 376 14.62 -8.80 -9.99
N SER A 377 15.70 -8.55 -9.25
CA SER A 377 15.65 -8.43 -7.79
C SER A 377 15.60 -6.96 -7.40
N ARG A 378 14.80 -6.62 -6.39
CA ARG A 378 14.68 -5.25 -5.88
C ARG A 378 14.81 -5.22 -4.35
N PRO A 379 15.22 -4.08 -3.75
CA PRO A 379 15.14 -3.88 -2.31
C PRO A 379 13.69 -3.92 -1.85
N LEU A 380 13.46 -4.43 -0.63
CA LEU A 380 12.17 -4.32 0.03
C LEU A 380 11.80 -2.86 0.19
N ARG A 381 10.67 -2.46 -0.40
CA ARG A 381 10.16 -1.10 -0.33
C ARG A 381 9.42 -0.86 0.98
N PRO A 382 9.47 0.38 1.50
CA PRO A 382 8.68 0.71 2.66
C PRO A 382 7.18 0.62 2.32
N HIS A 383 6.36 0.31 3.32
CA HIS A 383 4.91 0.21 3.13
C HIS A 383 4.15 0.80 4.30
N TYR A 384 2.98 1.36 4.00
CA TYR A 384 2.11 1.92 5.01
C TYR A 384 1.33 0.84 5.75
N GLN A 385 1.26 0.97 7.08
CA GLN A 385 0.52 0.05 7.94
C GLN A 385 -0.04 0.78 9.18
N LEU A 386 -1.18 0.29 9.68
CA LEU A 386 -1.71 0.71 10.97
C LEU A 386 -1.04 -0.08 12.10
N LEU A 387 -0.33 0.61 12.97
CA LEU A 387 0.39 0.05 14.11
C LEU A 387 0.02 0.77 15.39
N ARG A 388 0.14 0.11 16.54
CA ARG A 388 0.16 0.76 17.83
C ARG A 388 1.60 0.79 18.36
N LEU A 389 2.21 1.97 18.35
CA LEU A 389 3.59 2.14 18.82
C LEU A 389 3.70 1.92 20.34
N PRO A 390 4.89 1.60 20.90
CA PRO A 390 5.03 1.41 22.33
C PRO A 390 4.62 2.67 23.08
N GLY A 391 4.00 2.50 24.24
CA GLY A 391 3.53 3.63 25.06
C GLY A 391 2.35 4.41 24.47
N GLN A 392 1.83 4.02 23.29
CA GLN A 392 0.66 4.65 22.68
C GLN A 392 -0.60 3.81 22.91
N ASP A 393 -1.70 4.49 23.23
CA ASP A 393 -3.01 3.85 23.45
C ASP A 393 -3.77 3.58 22.15
N SER A 394 -3.46 4.33 21.08
CA SER A 394 -4.15 4.29 19.79
C SER A 394 -3.27 3.76 18.66
N ARG A 395 -3.93 3.19 17.64
CA ARG A 395 -3.27 2.86 16.37
C ARG A 395 -2.97 4.14 15.59
N GLU A 396 -1.84 4.14 14.92
CA GLU A 396 -1.31 5.19 14.08
C GLU A 396 -0.92 4.62 12.72
N PHE A 397 -1.22 5.37 11.67
CA PHE A 397 -0.79 5.05 10.32
C PHE A 397 0.68 5.42 10.17
N SER A 398 1.51 4.44 9.83
CA SER A 398 2.95 4.60 9.79
C SER A 398 3.53 4.01 8.52
N LEU A 399 4.58 4.63 7.99
CA LEU A 399 5.40 4.09 6.91
C LEU A 399 6.58 3.34 7.53
N VAL A 400 6.81 2.10 7.10
CA VAL A 400 7.72 1.18 7.79
C VAL A 400 8.75 0.59 6.83
N GLN A 401 10.01 0.55 7.26
CA GLN A 401 11.12 -0.10 6.58
C GLN A 401 11.84 -1.07 7.53
N GLN A 402 12.02 -2.32 7.08
CA GLN A 402 12.77 -3.33 7.82
C GLN A 402 14.26 -3.33 7.44
N PHE A 403 15.10 -3.79 8.37
CA PHE A 403 16.54 -3.93 8.21
C PHE A 403 17.05 -5.27 8.70
N LEU A 404 18.08 -5.79 8.03
CA LEU A 404 18.84 -6.97 8.45
C LEU A 404 20.29 -6.55 8.76
N PRO A 405 21.02 -7.24 9.65
CA PRO A 405 22.46 -7.05 9.74
C PRO A 405 23.12 -7.47 8.42
N ARG A 406 24.15 -6.75 7.96
CA ARG A 406 24.80 -7.00 6.66
C ARG A 406 25.22 -8.45 6.38
N GLN A 407 25.51 -9.22 7.42
CA GLN A 407 26.01 -10.60 7.32
C GLN A 407 25.05 -11.66 7.86
N ARG A 408 23.86 -11.26 8.33
CA ARG A 408 22.89 -12.19 8.94
C ARG A 408 21.51 -11.99 8.34
N PRO A 409 20.78 -13.08 8.08
CA PRO A 409 19.43 -12.99 7.51
C PRO A 409 18.33 -12.66 8.54
N ASN A 410 18.67 -12.56 9.83
CA ASN A 410 17.73 -12.29 10.92
C ASN A 410 17.35 -10.80 10.97
N LEU A 411 16.15 -10.48 11.43
CA LEU A 411 15.70 -9.09 11.57
C LEU A 411 16.60 -8.32 12.55
N ALA A 412 17.15 -7.18 12.13
CA ALA A 412 17.94 -6.29 12.99
C ALA A 412 17.05 -5.26 13.68
N GLY A 413 16.06 -4.74 12.94
CA GLY A 413 15.28 -3.60 13.38
C GLY A 413 14.37 -3.05 12.29
N MET A 414 13.66 -1.98 12.64
CA MET A 414 12.67 -1.32 11.80
C MET A 414 12.78 0.20 11.98
N LEU A 415 12.74 0.94 10.88
CA LEU A 415 12.52 2.40 10.90
C LEU A 415 11.05 2.66 10.59
N ILE A 416 10.44 3.55 11.37
CA ILE A 416 9.01 3.87 11.31
C ILE A 416 8.86 5.39 11.19
N ALA A 417 8.20 5.86 10.14
CA ALA A 417 7.78 7.26 10.02
C ALA A 417 6.29 7.39 10.32
N ARG A 418 5.97 8.27 11.26
CA ARG A 418 4.62 8.53 11.77
C ARG A 418 3.86 9.47 10.83
N ASN A 419 2.55 9.26 10.67
CA ASN A 419 1.74 10.06 9.74
C ASN A 419 0.57 10.80 10.39
N ASP A 420 0.27 10.56 11.67
CA ASP A 420 -0.94 11.09 12.30
C ASP A 420 -0.71 12.33 13.16
N GLY A 421 -1.47 13.38 12.86
CA GLY A 421 -1.56 14.59 13.68
C GLY A 421 -0.21 15.30 13.82
N GLU A 422 0.12 15.70 15.05
CA GLU A 422 1.35 16.44 15.38
C GLU A 422 2.62 15.60 15.19
N ASN A 423 2.49 14.27 15.02
CA ASN A 423 3.62 13.37 14.84
C ASN A 423 3.98 13.18 13.35
N LEU A 424 3.29 13.85 12.42
CA LEU A 424 3.58 13.73 10.99
C LEU A 424 5.07 13.97 10.70
N GLY A 425 5.75 12.94 10.20
CA GLY A 425 7.15 12.96 9.82
C GLY A 425 8.15 12.73 10.96
N GLU A 426 7.67 12.49 12.19
CA GLU A 426 8.52 11.95 13.25
C GLU A 426 8.94 10.52 12.90
N MET A 427 10.24 10.23 13.06
CA MET A 427 10.81 8.92 12.78
C MET A 427 11.26 8.25 14.07
N MET A 428 10.98 6.95 14.19
CA MET A 428 11.38 6.11 15.30
C MET A 428 12.13 4.90 14.75
N ALA A 429 13.24 4.54 15.38
CA ALA A 429 13.95 3.32 15.04
C ALA A 429 13.87 2.33 16.20
N PHE A 430 13.50 1.11 15.84
CA PHE A 430 13.43 -0.02 16.76
C PHE A 430 14.51 -1.03 16.40
N SER A 431 15.22 -1.56 17.39
CA SER A 431 16.11 -2.69 17.20
C SER A 431 15.59 -3.93 17.91
N VAL A 432 15.96 -5.07 17.35
CA VAL A 432 15.80 -6.37 17.99
C VAL A 432 17.01 -6.61 18.91
N PRO A 433 16.81 -6.95 20.19
CA PRO A 433 17.89 -7.27 21.11
C PRO A 433 18.87 -8.32 20.55
N ARG A 434 20.18 -8.11 20.77
CA ARG A 434 21.23 -9.05 20.33
C ARG A 434 21.04 -10.42 20.98
N GLY A 435 20.94 -11.47 20.16
CA GLY A 435 20.78 -12.86 20.61
C GLY A 435 19.42 -13.47 20.31
N ASP A 436 18.44 -12.66 19.90
CA ASP A 436 17.14 -13.14 19.46
C ASP A 436 17.22 -13.80 18.07
N GLN A 437 16.49 -14.91 17.86
CA GLN A 437 16.42 -15.63 16.58
C GLN A 437 15.25 -15.15 15.72
N THR A 438 14.93 -13.86 15.79
CA THR A 438 13.87 -13.23 15.03
C THR A 438 14.08 -13.41 13.52
N LEU A 439 13.12 -14.05 12.86
CA LEU A 439 13.22 -14.38 11.43
C LEU A 439 13.22 -13.12 10.57
N GLY A 440 14.12 -13.05 9.59
CA GLY A 440 13.98 -12.07 8.51
C GLY A 440 12.83 -12.44 7.56
N PRO A 441 12.31 -11.49 6.76
CA PRO A 441 11.27 -11.75 5.76
C PRO A 441 11.62 -12.90 4.80
N GLU A 442 12.88 -12.99 4.36
CA GLU A 442 13.34 -14.05 3.46
C GLU A 442 13.34 -15.44 4.13
N GLN A 443 13.69 -15.51 5.42
CA GLN A 443 13.70 -16.76 6.17
C GLN A 443 12.29 -17.28 6.41
N LEU A 444 11.34 -16.38 6.69
CA LEU A 444 9.92 -16.71 6.79
C LEU A 444 9.42 -17.34 5.48
N LEU A 445 9.63 -16.66 4.34
CA LEU A 445 9.20 -17.16 3.04
C LEU A 445 9.83 -18.52 2.72
N ALA A 446 11.14 -18.67 2.97
CA ALA A 446 11.82 -19.94 2.78
C ALA A 446 11.26 -21.06 3.67
N ARG A 447 10.74 -20.75 4.86
CA ARG A 447 10.08 -21.72 5.75
C ARG A 447 8.71 -22.11 5.22
N LEU A 448 7.91 -21.16 4.71
CA LEU A 448 6.61 -21.41 4.10
C LEU A 448 6.71 -22.40 2.92
N ASP A 449 7.76 -22.28 2.11
CA ASP A 449 7.96 -23.10 0.92
C ASP A 449 8.57 -24.49 1.20
N ARG A 450 9.20 -24.70 2.36
CA ARG A 450 9.99 -25.92 2.62
C ARG A 450 9.32 -26.93 3.54
N GLU A 451 8.51 -26.48 4.49
CA GLU A 451 8.09 -27.32 5.60
C GLU A 451 6.58 -27.25 5.87
N GLY A 452 5.98 -28.40 6.15
CA GLY A 452 4.63 -28.51 6.68
C GLY A 452 3.49 -28.59 5.65
N PRO A 453 2.23 -28.62 6.12
CA PRO A 453 1.05 -28.79 5.28
C PRO A 453 0.88 -27.69 4.21
N LEU A 454 1.35 -26.47 4.48
CA LEU A 454 1.25 -25.35 3.55
C LEU A 454 2.17 -25.52 2.32
N ALA A 455 3.41 -25.98 2.52
CA ALA A 455 4.33 -26.28 1.40
C ALA A 455 3.75 -27.36 0.47
N ASN A 456 3.12 -28.39 1.05
CA ASN A 456 2.42 -29.42 0.26
C ASN A 456 1.24 -28.83 -0.51
N LEU A 457 0.46 -27.94 0.10
CA LEU A 457 -0.66 -27.26 -0.54
C LEU A 457 -0.19 -26.36 -1.70
N ILE A 458 0.86 -25.58 -1.50
CA ILE A 458 1.54 -24.79 -2.55
C ILE A 458 2.00 -25.70 -3.68
N GLY A 459 2.59 -26.85 -3.36
CA GLY A 459 2.99 -27.86 -4.33
C GLY A 459 1.82 -28.41 -5.15
N VAL A 460 0.66 -28.64 -4.53
CA VAL A 460 -0.57 -29.07 -5.23
C VAL A 460 -1.10 -27.98 -6.15
N TRP A 461 -1.13 -26.73 -5.69
CA TRP A 461 -1.59 -25.60 -6.51
C TRP A 461 -0.74 -25.41 -7.77
N ASN A 462 0.58 -25.41 -7.59
CA ASN A 462 1.53 -25.31 -8.71
C ASN A 462 1.40 -26.50 -9.69
N GLN A 463 1.02 -27.69 -9.23
CA GLN A 463 0.75 -28.85 -10.10
C GLN A 463 -0.60 -28.76 -10.83
N SER A 464 -1.55 -27.99 -10.30
CA SER A 464 -2.91 -27.83 -10.84
C SER A 464 -3.04 -26.69 -11.86
N ASN A 465 -1.92 -26.16 -12.35
CA ASN A 465 -1.86 -24.95 -13.17
C ASN A 465 -2.55 -23.76 -12.48
N ALA A 466 -2.28 -23.56 -11.19
CA ALA A 466 -2.62 -22.34 -10.47
C ALA A 466 -1.33 -21.73 -9.93
N ASP A 467 -1.01 -20.52 -10.38
CA ASP A 467 0.16 -19.79 -9.93
C ASP A 467 -0.12 -19.21 -8.54
N VAL A 468 0.80 -19.49 -7.62
CA VAL A 468 0.81 -18.87 -6.29
C VAL A 468 1.46 -17.50 -6.39
N VAL A 469 0.75 -16.47 -5.93
CA VAL A 469 1.25 -15.10 -5.87
C VAL A 469 1.41 -14.68 -4.42
N TYR A 470 2.61 -14.26 -4.05
CA TYR A 470 2.95 -13.82 -2.69
C TYR A 470 2.67 -12.32 -2.54
N GLY A 471 1.88 -11.93 -1.54
CA GLY A 471 1.74 -10.51 -1.18
C GLY A 471 2.91 -10.00 -0.35
N ASN A 472 2.83 -8.74 0.08
CA ASN A 472 3.86 -8.17 0.96
C ASN A 472 3.82 -8.84 2.34
N THR A 473 4.99 -9.20 2.87
CA THR A 473 5.11 -9.69 4.25
C THR A 473 4.85 -8.55 5.23
N ILE A 474 3.85 -8.70 6.09
CA ILE A 474 3.52 -7.72 7.13
C ILE A 474 4.13 -8.20 8.44
N ILE A 475 4.94 -7.37 9.07
CA ILE A 475 5.53 -7.68 10.38
C ILE A 475 4.81 -6.83 11.42
N VAL A 476 4.10 -7.51 12.31
CA VAL A 476 3.25 -6.90 13.32
C VAL A 476 3.73 -7.36 14.70
N PRO A 477 4.06 -6.42 15.59
CA PRO A 477 4.37 -6.74 16.96
C PRO A 477 3.09 -7.00 17.74
N VAL A 478 3.14 -8.03 18.60
CA VAL A 478 2.03 -8.51 19.41
C VAL A 478 2.55 -8.87 20.79
N GLY A 479 2.41 -7.93 21.74
CA GLY A 479 3.03 -8.09 23.06
C GLY A 479 4.54 -8.32 22.89
N PRO A 480 5.17 -9.24 23.65
CA PRO A 480 6.61 -9.47 23.60
C PRO A 480 7.08 -10.32 22.40
N SER A 481 6.29 -10.43 21.32
CA SER A 481 6.65 -11.23 20.15
C SER A 481 6.35 -10.52 18.82
N LEU A 482 7.04 -10.94 17.77
CA LEU A 482 6.78 -10.48 16.39
C LEU A 482 5.97 -11.53 15.65
N VAL A 483 4.85 -11.10 15.08
CA VAL A 483 4.01 -11.92 14.21
C VAL A 483 4.22 -11.49 12.77
N TYR A 484 4.52 -12.46 11.94
CA TYR A 484 4.66 -12.31 10.51
C TYR A 484 3.38 -12.77 9.84
N ALA A 485 2.78 -11.91 9.02
CA ALA A 485 1.65 -12.26 8.19
C ALA A 485 2.06 -12.26 6.72
N GLN A 486 1.94 -13.42 6.09
CA GLN A 486 2.19 -13.60 4.67
C GLN A 486 0.89 -13.98 3.96
N PRO A 487 0.28 -13.05 3.20
CA PRO A 487 -0.85 -13.39 2.35
C PRO A 487 -0.38 -14.13 1.08
N LEU A 488 -1.07 -15.21 0.74
CA LEU A 488 -0.90 -15.99 -0.48
C LEU A 488 -2.18 -15.94 -1.32
N PHE A 489 -2.02 -15.57 -2.57
CA PHE A 489 -3.08 -15.49 -3.55
C PHE A 489 -2.94 -16.62 -4.57
N LEU A 490 -4.07 -17.12 -5.07
CA LEU A 490 -4.09 -18.08 -6.17
C LEU A 490 -4.60 -17.42 -7.43
N GLN A 491 -3.82 -17.57 -8.50
CA GLN A 491 -4.20 -17.17 -9.83
C GLN A 491 -4.29 -18.40 -10.73
N PRO A 492 -5.50 -18.81 -11.15
CA PRO A 492 -5.64 -19.89 -12.13
C PRO A 492 -4.94 -19.56 -13.47
N ASP A 493 -4.35 -20.55 -14.15
CA ASP A 493 -3.71 -20.42 -15.49
C ASP A 493 -4.73 -20.21 -16.64
N ALA A 494 -5.94 -19.72 -16.32
CA ALA A 494 -6.88 -19.30 -17.33
C ALA A 494 -6.54 -17.87 -17.76
N SER A 495 -6.45 -17.62 -19.06
CA SER A 495 -6.29 -16.27 -19.61
C SER A 495 -7.40 -15.36 -19.04
N ALA A 496 -7.01 -14.40 -18.18
CA ALA A 496 -7.86 -13.47 -17.44
C ALA A 496 -8.41 -13.90 -16.06
N ALA A 497 -7.88 -14.95 -15.43
CA ALA A 497 -8.19 -15.22 -14.02
C ALA A 497 -7.46 -14.23 -13.10
N LEU A 498 -8.16 -13.75 -12.07
CA LEU A 498 -7.60 -12.84 -11.07
C LEU A 498 -6.96 -13.61 -9.92
N PRO A 499 -5.88 -13.08 -9.32
CA PRO A 499 -5.40 -13.55 -8.03
C PRO A 499 -6.47 -13.34 -6.95
N GLN A 500 -6.83 -14.41 -6.25
CA GLN A 500 -7.76 -14.39 -5.11
C GLN A 500 -7.05 -14.79 -3.83
N LEU A 501 -7.33 -14.09 -2.73
CA LEU A 501 -6.74 -14.42 -1.44
C LEU A 501 -7.20 -15.82 -1.04
N SER A 502 -6.25 -16.73 -0.92
CA SER A 502 -6.54 -18.13 -0.62
C SER A 502 -6.11 -18.48 0.80
N VAL A 503 -4.93 -18.02 1.21
CA VAL A 503 -4.38 -18.31 2.54
C VAL A 503 -3.69 -17.08 3.13
N VAL A 504 -3.85 -16.90 4.43
CA VAL A 504 -3.00 -16.05 5.26
C VAL A 504 -2.19 -16.96 6.17
N ALA A 505 -0.87 -16.98 5.97
CA ALA A 505 0.05 -17.67 6.86
C ALA A 505 0.52 -16.72 7.96
N LEU A 506 0.48 -17.18 9.21
CA LEU A 506 1.00 -16.47 10.37
C LEU A 506 2.14 -17.27 11.01
N SER A 507 3.19 -16.56 11.42
CA SER A 507 4.26 -17.15 12.21
C SER A 507 4.69 -16.20 13.32
N ASP A 508 5.02 -16.74 14.48
CA ASP A 508 5.66 -16.05 15.62
C ASP A 508 7.12 -16.50 15.81
N ALA A 509 7.77 -16.92 14.72
CA ALA A 509 9.07 -17.57 14.67
C ALA A 509 9.13 -19.01 15.20
N GLU A 510 8.30 -19.42 16.16
CA GLU A 510 8.26 -20.81 16.64
C GLU A 510 7.27 -21.64 15.84
N GLN A 511 6.04 -21.16 15.75
CA GLN A 511 4.94 -21.81 15.08
C GLN A 511 4.68 -21.19 13.72
N LEU A 512 4.12 -22.02 12.83
CA LEU A 512 3.61 -21.60 11.54
C LEU A 512 2.19 -22.14 11.41
N VAL A 513 1.22 -21.25 11.39
CA VAL A 513 -0.20 -21.57 11.20
C VAL A 513 -0.72 -20.89 9.95
N TRP A 514 -1.82 -21.37 9.41
CA TRP A 514 -2.41 -20.77 8.22
C TRP A 514 -3.91 -21.00 8.16
N SER A 515 -4.63 -20.05 7.60
CA SER A 515 -6.07 -20.12 7.43
C SER A 515 -6.51 -19.34 6.20
N THR A 516 -7.75 -19.52 5.78
CA THR A 516 -8.38 -18.75 4.69
C THR A 516 -8.72 -17.32 5.11
N SER A 517 -8.53 -16.96 6.39
CA SER A 517 -8.69 -15.60 6.90
C SER A 517 -7.66 -15.26 7.98
N LEU A 518 -7.32 -13.98 8.10
CA LEU A 518 -6.44 -13.48 9.16
C LEU A 518 -6.99 -13.83 10.56
N GLY A 519 -8.29 -13.63 10.77
CA GLY A 519 -8.94 -13.96 12.04
C GLY A 519 -8.97 -15.46 12.35
N GLY A 520 -9.00 -16.32 11.33
CA GLY A 520 -8.83 -17.76 11.49
C GLY A 520 -7.41 -18.13 11.89
N ALA A 521 -6.41 -17.56 11.21
CA ALA A 521 -5.00 -17.82 11.51
C ALA A 521 -4.61 -17.30 12.90
N LEU A 522 -5.11 -16.13 13.31
CA LEU A 522 -4.88 -15.59 14.66
C LEU A 522 -5.47 -16.51 15.75
N ARG A 523 -6.66 -17.08 15.52
CA ARG A 523 -7.26 -18.06 16.46
C ARG A 523 -6.48 -19.37 16.52
N GLN A 524 -5.87 -19.81 15.41
CA GLN A 524 -4.98 -20.97 15.43
C GLN A 524 -3.69 -20.70 16.21
N LEU A 525 -3.10 -19.50 16.04
CA LEU A 525 -1.85 -19.14 16.71
C LEU A 525 -2.03 -18.88 18.21
N TYR A 526 -3.13 -18.23 18.60
CA TYR A 526 -3.33 -17.71 19.95
C TYR A 526 -4.52 -18.30 20.72
N GLY A 527 -5.27 -19.23 20.11
CA GLY A 527 -6.47 -19.80 20.71
C GLY A 527 -7.59 -18.77 20.93
N ASP A 528 -8.42 -18.99 21.96
CA ASP A 528 -9.52 -18.09 22.32
C ASP A 528 -9.05 -16.71 22.80
N ALA A 529 -7.77 -16.58 23.19
CA ALA A 529 -7.17 -15.29 23.55
C ALA A 529 -7.03 -14.36 22.33
N ALA A 530 -7.16 -14.88 21.10
CA ALA A 530 -7.10 -14.08 19.86
C ALA A 530 -8.14 -12.95 19.81
N ALA A 531 -9.28 -13.08 20.50
CA ALA A 531 -10.30 -12.03 20.59
C ALA A 531 -9.85 -10.82 21.41
N ASP A 532 -8.92 -11.03 22.36
CA ASP A 532 -8.40 -10.01 23.28
C ASP A 532 -7.02 -9.48 22.84
N ILE A 533 -6.41 -10.07 21.81
CA ILE A 533 -5.10 -9.64 21.30
C ILE A 533 -5.22 -8.30 20.58
N GLN A 534 -4.54 -7.31 21.15
CA GLN A 534 -4.32 -6.02 20.51
C GLN A 534 -3.24 -6.15 19.43
N VAL A 535 -3.66 -6.62 18.26
CA VAL A 535 -2.81 -6.71 17.06
C VAL A 535 -2.23 -5.32 16.75
N GLY A 536 -0.90 -5.24 16.66
CA GLY A 536 -0.15 -4.04 16.33
C GLY A 536 0.53 -3.35 17.51
N GLY A 537 0.40 -3.84 18.75
CA GLY A 537 1.10 -3.27 19.91
C GLY A 537 2.59 -3.62 19.91
N LEU A 538 3.44 -2.62 19.68
CA LEU A 538 4.89 -2.70 19.88
C LEU A 538 5.20 -2.77 21.40
N ASP A 539 5.67 -3.92 21.89
CA ASP A 539 6.18 -4.07 23.27
C ASP A 539 7.68 -3.75 23.30
N PRO A 540 8.14 -2.86 24.22
CA PRO A 540 9.56 -2.53 24.39
C PRO A 540 10.47 -3.74 24.66
N ALA A 541 9.92 -4.87 25.11
CA ALA A 541 10.68 -6.10 25.32
C ALA A 541 11.19 -6.75 24.02
N VAL A 542 10.52 -6.54 22.89
CA VAL A 542 10.82 -7.17 21.57
C VAL A 542 11.56 -6.24 20.65
N LEU A 543 11.11 -5.00 20.65
CA LEU A 543 11.59 -3.94 19.79
C LEU A 543 11.92 -2.79 20.73
N ARG A 544 13.22 -2.66 21.04
CA ARG A 544 13.70 -1.56 21.85
C ARG A 544 13.76 -0.34 20.97
N GLU A 545 13.18 0.74 21.46
CA GLU A 545 13.44 2.05 20.88
C GLU A 545 14.91 2.36 21.16
N ASP A 546 15.75 2.14 20.15
CA ASP A 546 17.20 2.18 20.30
C ASP A 546 17.75 3.59 20.07
N LEU A 547 16.88 4.55 19.76
CA LEU A 547 17.26 5.92 19.51
C LEU A 547 16.34 6.86 20.27
N ASP A 548 16.84 7.35 21.41
CA ASP A 548 16.83 8.80 21.62
C ASP A 548 17.59 9.40 20.43
N ILE A 549 16.87 9.79 19.36
CA ILE A 549 17.42 10.71 18.36
C ILE A 549 17.99 11.88 19.16
N PRO A 550 19.26 12.29 18.96
CA PRO A 550 19.87 13.29 19.82
C PRO A 550 18.97 14.51 19.90
N GLU A 551 18.67 14.92 21.13
CA GLU A 551 17.94 16.13 21.52
C GLU A 551 18.56 17.42 20.89
N GLN A 552 19.69 17.30 20.21
CA GLN A 552 20.27 18.33 19.35
C GLN A 552 19.49 18.60 18.04
N LEU A 553 18.42 17.85 17.77
CA LEU A 553 17.38 18.19 16.78
C LEU A 553 16.01 18.57 17.40
N ARG A 554 15.89 18.61 18.73
CA ARG A 554 14.87 19.34 19.52
C ARG A 554 15.44 19.66 20.91
N GLU A 555 15.99 20.86 21.04
CA GLU A 555 16.40 21.59 22.27
C GLU A 555 16.98 20.80 23.48
N ASP A 556 18.30 20.93 23.63
CA ASP A 556 19.24 20.48 24.69
C ASP A 556 18.79 20.55 26.17
N SER A 557 19.06 19.47 26.95
CA SER A 557 19.49 19.48 28.38
C SER A 557 20.01 18.10 28.90
N GLY A 558 21.32 17.96 29.20
CA GLY A 558 22.02 16.74 29.73
C GLY A 558 21.70 16.32 31.20
N SER A 559 22.23 15.24 31.83
CA SER A 559 23.45 14.40 31.68
C SER A 559 23.47 13.13 32.59
N ASP A 560 24.19 12.05 32.18
CA ASP A 560 24.99 11.00 32.91
C ASP A 560 24.34 9.98 33.93
N VAL A 561 24.68 8.68 34.12
CA VAL A 561 25.74 7.73 33.65
C VAL A 561 25.52 6.24 34.16
N THR A 562 26.09 5.24 33.46
CA THR A 562 26.59 3.85 33.80
C THR A 562 25.73 2.54 33.80
N ASP A 563 26.33 1.51 33.12
CA ASP A 563 26.09 0.05 32.93
C ASP A 563 26.90 -0.80 33.99
N PRO A 564 27.05 -2.18 34.02
CA PRO A 564 26.65 -3.27 33.09
C PRO A 564 26.28 -4.70 33.63
N ASP A 565 25.98 -5.59 32.65
CA ASP A 565 26.26 -7.05 32.51
C ASP A 565 25.29 -8.19 32.95
N GLY A 566 25.08 -9.19 32.05
CA GLY A 566 24.74 -10.59 32.42
C GLY A 566 24.05 -11.55 31.41
N ASP A 567 24.86 -12.39 30.75
CA ASP A 567 24.72 -13.55 29.82
C ASP A 567 23.70 -14.73 30.09
N GLY A 568 23.23 -15.40 29.01
CA GLY A 568 23.35 -16.89 28.86
C GLY A 568 22.12 -17.84 28.68
N GLY A 569 22.03 -18.52 27.52
CA GLY A 569 21.77 -19.99 27.42
C GLY A 569 20.45 -20.53 26.80
N GLY A 570 20.55 -21.32 25.71
CA GLY A 570 19.44 -22.02 25.02
C GLY A 570 19.43 -23.57 25.19
N GLN A 571 18.38 -24.24 24.68
CA GLN A 571 18.28 -25.71 24.55
C GLN A 571 17.43 -26.17 23.33
N ASP A 572 17.87 -27.27 22.72
CA ASP A 572 17.41 -27.92 21.47
C ASP A 572 16.01 -28.58 21.56
N GLY A 573 15.26 -28.55 20.45
CA GLY A 573 13.99 -29.26 20.25
C GLY A 573 14.04 -30.29 19.11
N THR A 574 13.61 -31.52 19.41
CA THR A 574 13.44 -32.67 18.51
C THR A 574 12.28 -32.51 17.50
N PRO A 575 12.31 -33.20 16.33
CA PRO A 575 11.36 -32.98 15.23
C PRO A 575 10.01 -33.71 15.43
N ALA A 576 8.93 -33.07 14.97
CA ALA A 576 7.53 -33.52 15.08
C ALA A 576 7.08 -34.46 13.93
N PRO A 577 6.00 -35.26 14.11
CA PRO A 577 5.65 -36.40 13.27
C PRO A 577 4.81 -36.06 12.03
N GLN A 578 4.80 -36.97 11.04
CA GLN A 578 4.06 -36.86 9.78
C GLN A 578 2.61 -37.35 9.90
N VAL A 579 1.67 -36.64 9.24
CA VAL A 579 0.22 -36.84 9.36
C VAL A 579 -0.34 -37.75 8.27
N GLY A 580 -1.09 -38.79 8.65
CA GLY A 580 -1.76 -39.72 7.75
C GLY A 580 -3.12 -39.26 7.22
N GLY A 581 -3.58 -39.85 6.12
CA GLY A 581 -4.78 -39.44 5.36
C GLY A 581 -6.12 -39.46 6.12
N GLU A 582 -6.26 -40.24 7.18
CA GLU A 582 -7.50 -40.25 8.00
C GLU A 582 -7.72 -38.94 8.78
N VAL A 583 -6.63 -38.23 9.12
CA VAL A 583 -6.71 -36.93 9.79
C VAL A 583 -7.26 -35.86 8.84
N MET A 584 -6.91 -35.95 7.55
CA MET A 584 -7.44 -35.04 6.54
C MET A 584 -8.95 -35.23 6.31
N ASP A 585 -9.47 -36.46 6.44
CA ASP A 585 -10.91 -36.71 6.33
C ASP A 585 -11.69 -36.09 7.50
N LEU A 586 -11.13 -36.10 8.71
CA LEU A 586 -11.72 -35.45 9.89
C LEU A 586 -11.69 -33.91 9.77
N ILE A 587 -10.60 -33.35 9.24
CA ILE A 587 -10.48 -31.91 8.98
C ILE A 587 -11.50 -31.45 7.92
N ASN A 588 -11.66 -32.20 6.83
CA ASN A 588 -12.63 -31.88 5.79
C ASN A 588 -14.08 -31.94 6.30
N GLN A 589 -14.38 -32.91 7.18
CA GLN A 589 -15.69 -32.99 7.84
C GLN A 589 -15.94 -31.83 8.81
N ALA A 590 -14.91 -31.43 9.58
CA ALA A 590 -15.01 -30.28 10.47
C ALA A 590 -15.23 -28.97 9.70
N ALA A 591 -14.52 -28.78 8.57
CA ALA A 591 -14.71 -27.61 7.70
C ALA A 591 -16.14 -27.54 7.14
N SER A 592 -16.69 -28.66 6.67
CA SER A 592 -18.06 -28.73 6.16
C SER A 592 -19.13 -28.41 7.23
N LEU A 593 -18.88 -28.76 8.49
CA LEU A 593 -19.79 -28.42 9.61
C LEU A 593 -19.69 -26.94 10.00
N LEU A 594 -18.52 -26.32 9.89
CA LEU A 594 -18.34 -24.89 10.11
C LEU A 594 -19.05 -24.07 9.01
N ASP A 595 -18.98 -24.52 7.75
CA ASP A 595 -19.72 -23.90 6.64
C ASP A 595 -21.24 -23.92 6.88
N GLN A 596 -21.76 -25.05 7.36
CA GLN A 596 -23.18 -25.18 7.72
C GLN A 596 -23.53 -24.31 8.94
N ALA A 597 -22.62 -24.15 9.90
CA ALA A 597 -22.82 -23.29 11.06
C ALA A 597 -22.96 -21.83 10.60
N ASP A 598 -22.09 -21.36 9.72
CA ASP A 598 -22.12 -19.98 9.23
C ASP A 598 -23.38 -19.69 8.39
N GLN A 599 -23.89 -20.68 7.64
CA GLN A 599 -25.21 -20.58 7.00
C GLN A 599 -26.34 -20.48 8.03
N ALA A 600 -26.33 -21.31 9.08
CA ALA A 600 -27.31 -21.22 10.15
C ALA A 600 -27.26 -19.88 10.90
N LEU A 601 -26.08 -19.27 11.03
CA LEU A 601 -25.91 -17.94 11.61
C LEU A 601 -26.49 -16.84 10.70
N ALA A 602 -26.23 -16.92 9.39
CA ALA A 602 -26.79 -15.98 8.40
C ALA A 602 -28.32 -16.04 8.33
N GLU A 603 -28.90 -17.23 8.57
CA GLU A 603 -30.35 -17.45 8.64
C GLU A 603 -30.96 -17.11 10.02
N GLY A 604 -30.13 -16.67 10.99
CA GLY A 604 -30.57 -16.33 12.35
C GLY A 604 -30.91 -17.53 13.23
N ASN A 605 -30.55 -18.76 12.80
CA ASN A 605 -30.77 -20.00 13.53
C ASN A 605 -29.61 -20.28 14.51
N LEU A 606 -29.62 -19.54 15.62
CA LEU A 606 -28.57 -19.62 16.65
C LEU A 606 -28.47 -21.01 17.33
N GLY A 607 -29.56 -21.77 17.39
CA GLY A 607 -29.57 -23.11 17.96
C GLY A 607 -28.80 -24.13 17.11
N GLU A 608 -29.00 -24.05 15.79
CA GLU A 608 -28.32 -24.91 14.83
C GLU A 608 -26.85 -24.51 14.65
N TYR A 609 -26.56 -23.21 14.63
CA TYR A 609 -25.20 -22.67 14.70
C TYR A 609 -24.42 -23.26 15.89
N GLN A 610 -24.98 -23.19 17.10
CA GLN A 610 -24.33 -23.72 18.32
C GLN A 610 -24.18 -25.25 18.31
N ARG A 611 -25.06 -25.97 17.60
CA ARG A 611 -24.96 -27.43 17.46
C ARG A 611 -23.81 -27.80 16.52
N LEU A 612 -23.81 -27.24 15.32
CA LEU A 612 -22.81 -27.49 14.28
C LEU A 612 -21.40 -27.08 14.73
N ASN A 613 -21.28 -25.94 15.42
CA ASN A 613 -19.99 -25.48 15.92
C ASN A 613 -19.42 -26.41 17.02
N ARG A 614 -20.27 -26.99 17.88
CA ARG A 614 -19.84 -28.01 18.86
C ARG A 614 -19.39 -29.31 18.19
N GLU A 615 -20.07 -29.70 17.12
CA GLU A 615 -19.80 -30.92 16.37
C GLU A 615 -18.48 -30.81 15.58
N ALA A 616 -18.25 -29.67 14.92
CA ALA A 616 -16.96 -29.33 14.31
C ALA A 616 -15.83 -29.31 15.34
N THR A 617 -16.06 -28.71 16.51
CA THR A 617 -15.07 -28.66 17.59
C THR A 617 -14.73 -30.06 18.12
N GLN A 618 -15.69 -31.00 18.16
CA GLN A 618 -15.42 -32.39 18.56
C GLN A 618 -14.54 -33.11 17.55
N LEU A 619 -14.78 -32.95 16.24
CA LEU A 619 -13.93 -33.52 15.20
C LEU A 619 -12.51 -32.97 15.24
N LEU A 620 -12.36 -31.67 15.49
CA LEU A 620 -11.04 -31.03 15.63
C LEU A 620 -10.30 -31.51 16.89
N ARG A 621 -11.00 -31.82 17.99
CA ARG A 621 -10.37 -32.47 19.15
C ARG A 621 -9.99 -33.92 18.90
N GLU A 622 -10.76 -34.63 18.08
CA GLU A 622 -10.41 -35.99 17.68
C GLU A 622 -9.16 -36.01 16.80
N VAL A 623 -9.03 -35.03 15.90
CA VAL A 623 -7.81 -34.75 15.15
C VAL A 623 -6.63 -34.57 16.12
N ASP A 624 -6.75 -33.67 17.09
CA ASP A 624 -5.72 -33.37 18.10
C ASP A 624 -5.30 -34.62 18.91
N SER A 625 -6.27 -35.43 19.36
CA SER A 625 -5.99 -36.66 20.12
C SER A 625 -5.25 -37.74 19.31
N ARG A 626 -5.37 -37.72 17.97
CA ARG A 626 -4.66 -38.65 17.07
C ARG A 626 -3.26 -38.17 16.74
N PHE A 627 -2.96 -36.88 16.94
CA PHE A 627 -1.60 -36.36 16.92
C PHE A 627 -0.81 -36.73 18.18
N ASP A 628 -1.46 -36.80 19.34
CA ASP A 628 -0.83 -37.16 20.63
C ASP A 628 -0.67 -38.68 20.86
N GLY A 629 -1.41 -39.52 20.14
CA GLY A 629 -1.51 -40.96 20.40
C GLY A 629 -0.37 -41.85 19.89
N ASP A 630 0.53 -41.35 19.04
CA ASP A 630 1.55 -42.19 18.35
C ASP A 630 2.90 -42.26 19.08
N GLY A 631 2.96 -41.81 20.35
CA GLY A 631 4.18 -41.68 21.15
C GLY A 631 4.43 -42.74 22.24
N SER A 632 3.55 -43.73 22.46
CA SER A 632 3.74 -44.70 23.57
C SER A 632 3.57 -46.16 23.14
N GLY A 633 4.67 -46.79 22.71
CA GLY A 633 4.68 -48.23 22.45
C GLY A 633 6.08 -48.80 22.21
N ALA A 634 6.86 -49.05 23.27
CA ALA A 634 7.80 -50.17 23.42
C ALA A 634 8.68 -49.99 24.67
N GLY A 635 8.66 -50.94 25.61
CA GLY A 635 9.60 -50.92 26.73
C GLY A 635 9.39 -51.90 27.89
N ASP A 636 8.79 -53.08 27.70
CA ASP A 636 8.89 -54.14 28.70
C ASP A 636 10.21 -54.91 28.49
N GLY A 637 11.21 -54.60 29.33
CA GLY A 637 12.48 -55.31 29.44
C GLY A 637 12.73 -55.72 30.89
N GLU A 638 12.56 -57.02 31.16
CA GLU A 638 12.85 -57.71 32.42
C GLU A 638 14.38 -57.70 32.71
N PRO A 639 14.84 -57.56 33.98
CA PRO A 639 16.26 -57.44 34.29
C PRO A 639 16.96 -58.79 34.50
N ALA A 640 18.21 -58.90 34.03
CA ALA A 640 19.10 -60.03 34.28
C ALA A 640 19.93 -59.83 35.57
N GLU A 641 19.94 -60.86 36.42
CA GLU A 641 20.85 -61.02 37.57
C GLU A 641 22.28 -61.39 37.14
N ALA A 642 23.27 -60.76 37.78
CA ALA A 642 24.53 -61.32 38.31
C ALA A 642 25.28 -60.14 38.95
N GLY A 643 25.72 -60.12 40.20
CA GLY A 643 26.36 -61.18 40.96
C GLY A 643 27.78 -60.69 41.29
N SER A 644 27.95 -60.22 42.54
CA SER A 644 29.18 -59.71 43.21
C SER A 644 29.47 -58.21 43.08
#